data_AF-A0A3G3GY03-F1
#
_entry.id   AF-A0A3G3GY03-F1
#
_cell.length_a   1.000
_cell.length_b   1.000
_cell.length_c   1.000
_cell.angle_alpha   90.00
_cell.angle_beta   90.00
_cell.angle_gamma   90.00
#
_symmetry.space_group_name_H-M   'P 1'
#
loop_
_entity.id
_entity.type
_entity.pdbx_description
1 polymer ?
#
loop_
_entity_poly.entity_id
_entity_poly.type
_entity_poly.pdbx_seq_one_letter_code
_entity_poly.pdbx_strand_id
1 'polypeptide(L)'
;MYKPLLLSFLVCGITGFVQKANAQVFAANYTTISQQNKTQPDRKASIPLKEALRDAETRFGIHLVYKTDEIPNRLIAADALSGKLEQVLENLLNPAGLTYKKVRNTYIIKTQKVKTSGKEILTPSEPSPEALPSTRTISNDFSSLRTVPSQLQFPTSAARAVVLEDIKIAGKVAEENGQGLPGVSILLKGTNRGTTTDVNGGFQLAVPDEKAVLVFSYVGYLPQEVVVGGRTALNITLVADTKALGEVVVVGYGVQKKTSLTSAVAEVKSEQLTRRPVSNANQVLQGIAPGVTILDRGGSPGPNSRATVRVRGITTLSSNDPLFIVDGVEQPFNTINLDDIESISVLKDASSTAIYGSRAANGVVLVTTKRAKSGKAVVDYSGFYAVQNAINKPEMMDLEPYMRLQNVALINSGAAARYSETQISDYVNATDRLKFPLPNTWFKTVLRAAPQFSQNVSVSGGNEFFRGRVGVRYQKQGGIAPNFDSDVKEIRANTDFKVSNRLSASVDINYRNNNWQTPISEFNVFNTMFHGSLWAVPKYPDGTYGVSAQGNNPLMYAEIAGLSRNVQDYLFGSGKVEWEIIPNLKFSSQYAIRYTAEQNKNYTNAYTVLDYYNPSLVRKTIPRSSLTEIRSVTRETTLNNLLGYSNTFGRHEVKALVGYSEISNKFNTINGVNNDFSRPTSCCE
;
A
#
# COMPACT_ATOMS: atom_id res chain seq x y z
N MET A 1 52.58 -35.45 -9.55
CA MET A 1 52.36 -36.70 -8.76
C MET A 1 52.31 -36.26 -7.30
N TYR A 2 51.20 -36.14 -6.56
CA TYR A 2 49.89 -36.78 -6.54
C TYR A 2 48.80 -35.73 -6.17
N LYS A 3 47.75 -35.61 -6.98
CA LYS A 3 46.34 -35.60 -6.51
C LYS A 3 45.93 -37.09 -6.41
N PRO A 4 44.97 -37.57 -5.59
CA PRO A 4 43.88 -36.85 -4.90
C PRO A 4 43.65 -37.29 -3.42
N LEU A 5 43.15 -36.41 -2.55
CA LEU A 5 42.56 -36.84 -1.26
C LEU A 5 41.37 -35.99 -0.77
N LEU A 6 40.90 -35.04 -1.58
CA LEU A 6 39.87 -34.08 -1.16
C LEU A 6 38.45 -34.39 -1.68
N LEU A 7 38.26 -35.48 -2.42
CA LEU A 7 36.94 -35.88 -2.93
C LEU A 7 36.17 -36.83 -1.98
N SER A 8 36.83 -37.38 -0.96
CA SER A 8 36.26 -38.42 -0.10
C SER A 8 35.45 -37.87 1.09
N PHE A 9 35.58 -36.58 1.42
CA PHE A 9 34.82 -35.96 2.51
C PHE A 9 33.49 -35.36 2.08
N LEU A 10 33.23 -35.22 0.77
CA LEU A 10 31.96 -34.67 0.27
C LEU A 10 30.84 -35.73 0.11
N VAL A 11 31.17 -37.02 0.20
CA VAL A 11 30.22 -38.13 0.00
C VAL A 11 29.62 -38.64 1.32
N CYS A 12 30.23 -38.35 2.47
CA CYS A 12 29.77 -38.87 3.78
C CYS A 12 28.77 -37.95 4.52
N GLY A 13 28.49 -36.75 4.00
CA GLY A 13 27.53 -35.80 4.61
C GLY A 13 26.08 -35.96 4.17
N ILE A 14 25.80 -36.82 3.18
CA ILE A 14 24.49 -36.92 2.51
C ILE A 14 23.67 -38.15 2.97
N THR A 15 24.24 -39.08 3.73
CA THR A 15 23.53 -40.30 4.17
C THR A 15 23.07 -40.29 5.63
N GLY A 16 23.04 -39.12 6.28
CA GLY A 16 22.84 -39.00 7.71
C GLY A 16 21.44 -38.64 8.20
N PHE A 17 20.40 -38.56 7.38
CA PHE A 17 19.01 -38.37 7.86
C PHE A 17 18.01 -38.88 6.81
N VAL A 18 17.79 -40.20 6.77
CA VAL A 18 16.63 -40.79 6.07
C VAL A 18 15.64 -41.22 7.15
N GLN A 19 14.75 -40.31 7.54
CA GLN A 19 13.52 -40.69 8.22
C GLN A 19 12.56 -41.25 7.15
N LYS A 20 12.10 -42.48 7.35
CA LYS A 20 11.14 -43.17 6.45
C LYS A 20 9.87 -42.33 6.29
N ALA A 21 9.70 -41.69 5.14
CA ALA A 21 8.42 -41.13 4.72
C ALA A 21 7.68 -42.19 3.88
N ASN A 22 6.56 -42.69 4.41
CA ASN A 22 5.64 -43.55 3.67
C ASN A 22 4.95 -42.69 2.59
N ALA A 23 5.24 -42.98 1.32
CA ALA A 23 4.48 -42.44 0.20
C ALA A 23 3.15 -43.19 0.09
N GLN A 24 2.04 -42.54 0.45
CA GLN A 24 0.71 -42.98 0.03
C GLN A 24 0.38 -42.31 -1.31
N VAL A 25 0.38 -43.13 -2.36
CA VAL A 25 -0.19 -42.79 -3.66
C VAL A 25 -1.71 -42.89 -3.51
N PHE A 26 -2.41 -41.76 -3.50
CA PHE A 26 -3.85 -41.74 -3.72
C PHE A 26 -4.13 -41.25 -5.13
N ALA A 27 -4.33 -42.20 -6.03
CA ALA A 27 -5.08 -42.01 -7.26
C ALA A 27 -6.40 -42.76 -7.11
N ALA A 28 -7.51 -42.04 -7.13
CA ALA A 28 -8.83 -42.59 -7.43
C ALA A 28 -9.75 -41.45 -7.91
N ASN A 29 -9.89 -41.35 -9.23
CA ASN A 29 -11.06 -40.73 -9.84
C ASN A 29 -12.24 -41.66 -9.63
N TYR A 30 -13.31 -41.17 -8.99
CA TYR A 30 -14.66 -41.68 -9.22
C TYR A 30 -15.64 -40.52 -9.26
N THR A 31 -16.07 -40.22 -10.47
CA THR A 31 -17.25 -39.43 -10.81
C THR A 31 -18.50 -40.19 -10.35
N THR A 32 -19.32 -39.57 -9.52
CA THR A 32 -20.74 -39.92 -9.42
C THR A 32 -21.53 -38.64 -9.17
N ILE A 33 -21.97 -38.00 -10.24
CA ILE A 33 -22.99 -36.96 -10.18
C ILE A 33 -24.32 -37.70 -10.08
N SER A 34 -24.90 -37.73 -8.88
CA SER A 34 -26.29 -38.09 -8.70
C SER A 34 -27.16 -36.94 -9.21
N GLN A 35 -27.91 -37.20 -10.28
CA GLN A 35 -29.00 -36.33 -10.71
C GLN A 35 -30.11 -36.38 -9.65
N GLN A 36 -30.34 -35.27 -8.93
CA GLN A 36 -31.62 -35.03 -8.29
C GLN A 36 -32.44 -34.07 -9.17
N ASN A 37 -33.37 -34.66 -9.92
CA ASN A 37 -34.51 -33.95 -10.48
C ASN A 37 -35.38 -33.42 -9.32
N LYS A 38 -35.37 -32.10 -9.12
CA LYS A 38 -36.49 -31.39 -8.49
C LYS A 38 -37.12 -30.50 -9.54
N THR A 39 -38.24 -30.96 -10.08
CA THR A 39 -39.23 -30.17 -10.79
C THR A 39 -39.77 -29.09 -9.86
N GLN A 40 -39.50 -27.82 -10.17
CA GLN A 40 -40.16 -26.65 -9.60
C GLN A 40 -40.86 -25.92 -10.75
N PRO A 41 -42.09 -25.39 -10.55
CA PRO A 41 -42.88 -24.79 -11.62
C PRO A 41 -42.30 -23.43 -12.04
N ASP A 42 -42.38 -23.16 -13.35
CA ASP A 42 -41.94 -21.95 -14.07
C ASP A 42 -42.17 -20.65 -13.28
N ARG A 43 -41.10 -20.09 -12.72
CA ARG A 43 -40.99 -18.63 -12.56
C ARG A 43 -40.26 -18.12 -13.80
N LYS A 44 -40.96 -17.37 -14.66
CA LYS A 44 -40.35 -16.63 -15.78
C LYS A 44 -39.12 -15.87 -15.29
N ALA A 45 -37.92 -16.37 -15.60
CA ALA A 45 -36.67 -15.76 -15.20
C ALA A 45 -36.58 -14.37 -15.86
N SER A 46 -36.33 -13.34 -15.06
CA SER A 46 -36.08 -11.98 -15.56
C SER A 46 -34.61 -11.67 -15.35
N ILE A 47 -33.93 -11.22 -16.41
CA ILE A 47 -32.48 -10.96 -16.45
C ILE A 47 -32.27 -9.44 -16.60
N PRO A 48 -31.29 -8.83 -15.91
CA PRO A 48 -30.94 -7.43 -16.15
C PRO A 48 -30.57 -7.14 -17.61
N LEU A 49 -31.05 -6.04 -18.18
CA LEU A 49 -30.78 -5.64 -19.58
C LEU A 49 -29.28 -5.61 -19.90
N LYS A 50 -28.43 -5.15 -18.97
CA LYS A 50 -26.97 -5.12 -19.18
C LYS A 50 -26.36 -6.52 -19.34
N GLU A 51 -26.90 -7.50 -18.62
CA GLU A 51 -26.48 -8.90 -18.71
C GLU A 51 -27.03 -9.54 -20.00
N ALA A 52 -28.29 -9.28 -20.33
CA ALA A 52 -28.88 -9.73 -21.59
C ALA A 52 -28.16 -9.18 -22.85
N LEU A 53 -27.68 -7.92 -22.82
CA LEU A 53 -26.87 -7.35 -23.90
C LEU A 53 -25.51 -8.04 -24.02
N ARG A 54 -24.87 -8.38 -22.90
CA ARG A 54 -23.59 -9.10 -22.88
C ARG A 54 -23.73 -10.54 -23.41
N ASP A 55 -24.85 -11.19 -23.10
CA ASP A 55 -25.18 -12.51 -23.63
C ASP A 55 -25.42 -12.45 -25.15
N ALA A 56 -26.09 -11.40 -25.64
CA ALA A 56 -26.26 -11.17 -27.08
C ALA A 56 -24.93 -10.93 -27.80
N GLU A 57 -24.01 -10.13 -27.21
CA GLU A 57 -22.65 -9.90 -27.73
C GLU A 57 -21.86 -11.22 -27.84
N THR A 58 -21.92 -12.06 -26.80
CA THR A 58 -21.22 -13.34 -26.77
C THR A 58 -21.83 -14.36 -27.73
N ARG A 59 -23.17 -14.44 -27.79
CA ARG A 59 -23.88 -15.44 -28.61
C ARG A 59 -23.77 -15.18 -30.09
N PHE A 60 -23.82 -13.92 -30.51
CA PHE A 60 -23.85 -13.55 -31.93
C PHE A 60 -22.49 -13.03 -32.45
N GLY A 61 -21.47 -12.93 -31.59
CA GLY A 61 -20.12 -12.51 -32.00
C GLY A 61 -20.07 -11.08 -32.54
N ILE A 62 -20.88 -10.18 -31.97
CA ILE A 62 -20.99 -8.77 -32.35
C ILE A 62 -20.44 -7.87 -31.24
N HIS A 63 -20.05 -6.64 -31.58
CA HIS A 63 -19.65 -5.67 -30.55
C HIS A 63 -20.77 -4.67 -30.26
N LEU A 64 -21.16 -4.53 -28.99
CA LEU A 64 -22.14 -3.55 -28.55
C LEU A 64 -21.43 -2.36 -27.89
N VAL A 65 -21.65 -1.15 -28.41
CA VAL A 65 -21.06 0.09 -27.86
C VAL A 65 -22.16 1.00 -27.37
N TYR A 66 -22.11 1.35 -26.09
CA TYR A 66 -23.09 2.21 -25.44
C TYR A 66 -22.48 2.97 -24.26
N LYS A 67 -23.07 4.11 -23.91
CA LYS A 67 -22.72 4.82 -22.67
C LYS A 67 -23.41 4.15 -21.50
N THR A 68 -22.65 3.78 -20.47
CA THR A 68 -23.15 3.01 -19.31
C THR A 68 -24.27 3.74 -18.55
N ASP A 69 -24.26 5.07 -18.58
CA ASP A 69 -25.23 5.95 -17.91
C ASP A 69 -26.55 6.07 -18.69
N GLU A 70 -26.56 5.71 -19.98
CA GLU A 70 -27.74 5.77 -20.86
C GLU A 70 -28.54 4.46 -20.87
N ILE A 71 -28.03 3.39 -20.25
CA ILE A 71 -28.72 2.09 -20.17
C ILE A 71 -29.45 1.97 -18.81
N PRO A 72 -30.79 1.95 -18.78
CA PRO A 72 -31.55 1.85 -17.55
C PRO A 72 -31.34 0.47 -16.90
N ASN A 73 -31.29 0.45 -15.56
CA ASN A 73 -31.20 -0.80 -14.80
C ASN A 73 -32.58 -1.48 -14.76
N ARG A 74 -32.97 -2.13 -15.86
CA ARG A 74 -34.29 -2.76 -16.05
C ARG A 74 -34.17 -4.27 -16.22
N LEU A 75 -35.11 -5.00 -15.64
CA LEU A 75 -35.25 -6.44 -15.81
C LEU A 75 -36.05 -6.75 -17.09
N ILE A 76 -35.60 -7.73 -17.86
CA ILE A 76 -36.23 -8.18 -19.10
C ILE A 76 -36.54 -9.66 -18.97
N ALA A 77 -37.67 -10.10 -19.51
CA ALA A 77 -38.04 -11.51 -19.53
C ALA A 77 -37.05 -12.32 -20.38
N ALA A 78 -36.67 -13.52 -19.93
CA ALA A 78 -35.65 -14.36 -20.57
C ALA A 78 -36.01 -14.81 -22.00
N ASP A 79 -37.30 -14.78 -22.37
CA ASP A 79 -37.77 -15.07 -23.73
C ASP A 79 -37.32 -14.02 -24.77
N ALA A 80 -36.95 -12.81 -24.34
CA ALA A 80 -36.44 -11.74 -25.20
C ALA A 80 -35.12 -12.09 -25.92
N LEU A 81 -34.40 -13.12 -25.47
CA LEU A 81 -33.17 -13.61 -26.11
C LEU A 81 -33.44 -14.64 -27.24
N SER A 82 -34.70 -14.97 -27.53
CA SER A 82 -35.05 -15.95 -28.57
C SER A 82 -35.22 -15.28 -29.95
N GLY A 83 -34.57 -15.82 -30.99
CA GLY A 83 -34.73 -15.36 -32.37
C GLY A 83 -33.43 -15.02 -33.09
N LYS A 84 -33.55 -14.36 -34.24
CA LYS A 84 -32.42 -13.82 -35.00
C LYS A 84 -31.87 -12.55 -34.34
N LEU A 85 -30.61 -12.21 -34.62
CA LEU A 85 -29.89 -11.12 -33.96
C LEU A 85 -30.69 -9.80 -33.92
N GLU A 86 -31.24 -9.38 -35.06
CA GLU A 86 -31.99 -8.11 -35.16
C GLU A 86 -33.25 -8.12 -34.30
N GLN A 87 -33.95 -9.26 -34.23
CA GLN A 87 -35.14 -9.43 -33.38
C GLN A 87 -34.78 -9.41 -31.90
N VAL A 88 -33.67 -10.05 -31.52
CA VAL A 88 -33.18 -10.04 -30.15
C VAL A 88 -32.80 -8.62 -29.73
N LEU A 89 -32.09 -7.86 -30.58
CA LEU A 89 -31.74 -6.47 -30.30
C LEU A 89 -32.98 -5.57 -30.19
N GLU A 90 -33.98 -5.75 -31.05
CA GLU A 90 -35.24 -5.00 -30.96
C GLU A 90 -36.02 -5.31 -29.68
N ASN A 91 -36.12 -6.59 -29.30
CA ASN A 91 -36.80 -7.03 -28.08
C ASN A 91 -36.09 -6.53 -26.81
N LEU A 92 -34.77 -6.41 -26.83
CA LEU A 92 -34.00 -5.88 -25.71
C LEU A 92 -34.06 -4.35 -25.62
N LEU A 93 -34.00 -3.64 -26.75
CA LEU A 93 -33.79 -2.19 -26.78
C LEU A 93 -35.09 -1.37 -26.83
N ASN A 94 -36.08 -1.82 -27.60
CA ASN A 94 -37.33 -1.05 -27.78
C ASN A 94 -38.09 -0.83 -26.46
N PRO A 95 -38.25 -1.84 -25.56
CA PRO A 95 -38.92 -1.62 -24.28
C PRO A 95 -38.16 -0.64 -23.37
N ALA A 96 -36.86 -0.48 -23.58
CA ALA A 96 -35.99 0.43 -22.84
C ALA A 96 -35.91 1.84 -23.47
N GLY A 97 -36.62 2.11 -24.57
CA GLY A 97 -36.56 3.39 -25.28
C GLY A 97 -35.23 3.63 -26.01
N LEU A 98 -34.53 2.54 -26.35
CA LEU A 98 -33.22 2.55 -26.98
C LEU A 98 -33.33 2.08 -28.44
N THR A 99 -32.43 2.58 -29.27
CA THR A 99 -32.28 2.15 -30.68
C THR A 99 -30.82 1.86 -30.96
N TYR A 100 -30.52 1.20 -32.08
CA TYR A 100 -29.15 0.91 -32.48
C TYR A 100 -28.84 1.40 -33.89
N LYS A 101 -27.57 1.71 -34.15
CA LYS A 101 -27.02 1.93 -35.49
C LYS A 101 -25.90 0.93 -35.75
N LYS A 102 -26.04 0.12 -36.80
CA LYS A 102 -25.03 -0.85 -37.23
C LYS A 102 -23.92 -0.18 -38.04
N VAL A 103 -22.67 -0.46 -37.70
CA VAL A 103 -21.47 -0.07 -38.43
C VAL A 103 -20.55 -1.29 -38.51
N ARG A 104 -20.52 -1.96 -39.67
CA ARG A 104 -19.83 -3.26 -39.87
C ARG A 104 -20.31 -4.30 -38.83
N ASN A 105 -19.42 -4.79 -37.96
CA ASN A 105 -19.72 -5.77 -36.91
C ASN A 105 -19.96 -5.13 -35.52
N THR A 106 -20.12 -3.80 -35.47
CA THR A 106 -20.33 -3.04 -34.24
C THR A 106 -21.71 -2.37 -34.28
N TYR A 107 -22.47 -2.50 -33.20
CA TYR A 107 -23.79 -1.91 -33.02
C TYR A 107 -23.72 -0.86 -31.92
N ILE A 108 -24.00 0.40 -32.29
CA ILE A 108 -23.94 1.55 -31.37
C ILE A 108 -25.36 1.83 -30.87
N ILE A 109 -25.60 1.67 -29.56
CA ILE A 109 -26.91 1.88 -28.93
C ILE A 109 -27.06 3.35 -28.52
N LYS A 110 -28.23 3.94 -28.77
CA LYS A 110 -28.56 5.35 -28.48
C LYS A 110 -30.00 5.49 -27.99
N THR A 111 -30.25 6.52 -27.18
CA THR A 111 -31.59 6.88 -26.72
C THR A 111 -32.44 7.47 -27.85
N GLN A 112 -33.72 7.09 -27.89
CA GLN A 112 -34.67 7.58 -28.89
C GLN A 112 -35.13 9.00 -28.50
N LYS A 113 -34.74 10.04 -29.26
CA LYS A 113 -35.28 11.40 -29.06
C LYS A 113 -36.70 11.48 -29.62
N VAL A 114 -37.70 11.50 -28.74
CA VAL A 114 -39.07 11.85 -29.10
C VAL A 114 -39.11 13.34 -29.48
N LYS A 115 -39.45 13.67 -30.72
CA LYS A 115 -39.77 15.04 -31.12
C LYS A 115 -41.16 15.38 -30.58
N THR A 116 -41.22 16.03 -29.42
CA THR A 116 -42.47 16.63 -28.93
C THR A 116 -42.53 18.08 -29.37
N SER A 117 -43.60 18.40 -30.09
CA SER A 117 -43.95 19.74 -30.56
C SER A 117 -44.33 20.66 -29.40
N GLY A 118 -43.72 21.86 -29.36
CA GLY A 118 -44.23 23.13 -28.81
C GLY A 118 -44.84 23.18 -27.40
N LYS A 119 -44.08 23.74 -26.45
CA LYS A 119 -44.45 24.93 -25.65
C LYS A 119 -43.34 25.26 -24.64
N GLU A 120 -42.92 26.53 -24.64
CA GLU A 120 -42.00 27.12 -23.66
C GLU A 120 -42.53 26.99 -22.23
N ILE A 121 -41.62 26.80 -21.26
CA ILE A 121 -41.52 27.51 -19.96
C ILE A 121 -40.16 27.14 -19.33
N LEU A 122 -39.28 28.14 -19.30
CA LEU A 122 -38.24 28.47 -18.30
C LEU A 122 -37.42 27.34 -17.65
N THR A 123 -36.15 27.22 -18.06
CA THR A 123 -35.07 26.60 -17.27
C THR A 123 -34.35 27.66 -16.42
N PRO A 124 -34.03 27.39 -15.14
CA PRO A 124 -33.09 28.21 -14.38
C PRO A 124 -31.68 28.08 -14.98
N SER A 125 -31.01 29.22 -15.16
CA SER A 125 -29.61 29.32 -15.55
C SER A 125 -28.68 28.67 -14.51
N GLU A 126 -27.82 27.74 -14.94
CA GLU A 126 -26.63 27.35 -14.19
C GLU A 126 -25.61 28.53 -14.16
N PRO A 127 -24.95 28.78 -13.02
CA PRO A 127 -23.93 29.81 -12.92
C PRO A 127 -22.64 29.41 -13.66
N SER A 128 -22.08 30.36 -14.39
CA SER A 128 -20.75 30.26 -15.02
C SER A 128 -19.64 30.14 -13.96
N PRO A 129 -18.50 29.48 -14.28
CA PRO A 129 -17.38 29.38 -13.36
C PRO A 129 -16.72 30.75 -13.14
N GLU A 130 -16.66 31.19 -11.89
CA GLU A 130 -15.93 32.37 -11.44
C GLU A 130 -14.45 32.27 -11.81
N ALA A 131 -13.96 33.33 -12.45
CA ALA A 131 -12.55 33.57 -12.69
C ALA A 131 -11.83 33.94 -11.39
N LEU A 132 -10.64 33.36 -11.20
CA LEU A 132 -9.70 33.71 -10.13
C LEU A 132 -9.37 35.22 -10.16
N PRO A 133 -9.39 35.93 -9.03
CA PRO A 133 -8.96 37.32 -9.00
C PRO A 133 -7.44 37.43 -9.13
N SER A 134 -7.02 38.33 -10.01
CA SER A 134 -5.66 38.79 -10.25
C SER A 134 -4.94 39.19 -8.96
N THR A 135 -3.71 38.69 -8.81
CA THR A 135 -2.71 39.09 -7.82
C THR A 135 -2.50 40.61 -7.83
N ARG A 136 -2.85 41.28 -6.73
CA ARG A 136 -2.45 42.66 -6.45
C ARG A 136 -0.98 42.71 -6.08
N THR A 137 -0.20 43.42 -6.89
CA THR A 137 1.15 43.88 -6.56
C THR A 137 1.08 44.80 -5.34
N ILE A 138 1.71 44.39 -4.24
CA ILE A 138 1.93 45.27 -3.09
C ILE A 138 3.22 46.04 -3.37
N SER A 139 3.09 47.32 -3.70
CA SER A 139 4.15 48.32 -3.65
C SER A 139 4.50 48.59 -2.19
N ASN A 140 5.66 48.12 -1.75
CA ASN A 140 6.24 48.57 -0.47
C ASN A 140 6.95 49.90 -0.69
N ASP A 141 6.19 50.97 -0.56
CA ASP A 141 6.72 52.33 -0.44
C ASP A 141 6.88 52.65 1.05
N PHE A 142 8.09 52.48 1.57
CA PHE A 142 8.49 52.91 2.91
C PHE A 142 9.54 54.01 2.78
N SER A 143 9.17 55.14 2.17
CA SER A 143 9.89 56.39 2.33
C SER A 143 9.08 57.36 3.17
N SER A 144 9.30 57.36 4.49
CA SER A 144 9.40 58.58 5.31
C SER A 144 9.38 58.23 6.80
N LEU A 145 10.51 58.42 7.49
CA LEU A 145 10.69 59.36 8.62
C LEU A 145 11.86 58.97 9.53
N ARG A 146 12.72 59.98 9.75
CA ARG A 146 13.57 60.27 10.93
C ARG A 146 14.96 59.60 11.05
N THR A 147 15.92 60.33 10.48
CA THR A 147 17.20 60.81 11.06
C THR A 147 17.41 60.66 12.58
N VAL A 148 18.57 60.11 12.98
CA VAL A 148 19.55 60.61 14.00
C VAL A 148 20.93 59.95 13.67
N PRO A 149 22.09 60.63 13.86
CA PRO A 149 23.33 60.35 13.16
C PRO A 149 24.29 59.42 13.93
N SER A 150 25.15 58.71 13.20
CA SER A 150 26.29 57.98 13.76
C SER A 150 27.60 58.53 13.20
N GLN A 151 28.33 59.26 14.04
CA GLN A 151 29.77 59.45 13.89
C GLN A 151 30.49 58.17 14.31
N LEU A 152 31.45 57.71 13.50
CA LEU A 152 32.88 57.56 13.84
C LEU A 152 33.56 56.68 12.79
N GLN A 153 34.52 57.29 12.10
CA GLN A 153 35.43 56.66 11.15
C GLN A 153 36.45 55.76 11.86
N PHE A 154 36.71 54.59 11.27
CA PHE A 154 37.99 53.89 11.39
C PHE A 154 38.65 53.90 10.00
N PRO A 155 39.97 54.17 9.89
CA PRO A 155 40.66 54.18 8.61
C PRO A 155 40.92 52.73 8.20
N THR A 156 40.42 52.30 7.03
CA THR A 156 40.83 51.03 6.43
C THR A 156 41.41 51.30 5.05
N SER A 157 42.68 50.94 4.94
CA SER A 157 43.57 51.05 3.79
C SER A 157 42.90 50.70 2.46
N ALA A 158 43.14 51.53 1.44
CA ALA A 158 42.77 51.26 0.06
C ALA A 158 43.61 50.08 -0.49
N ALA A 159 43.07 48.87 -0.39
CA ALA A 159 43.57 47.74 -1.17
C ALA A 159 42.99 47.83 -2.58
N ARG A 160 43.87 48.10 -3.55
CA ARG A 160 43.61 48.09 -4.99
C ARG A 160 43.16 46.69 -5.42
N ALA A 161 41.87 46.49 -5.69
CA ALA A 161 41.36 45.27 -6.29
C ALA A 161 41.83 45.19 -7.76
N VAL A 162 42.67 44.20 -8.06
CA VAL A 162 43.02 43.82 -9.43
C VAL A 162 41.83 43.08 -10.01
N VAL A 163 41.16 43.66 -11.00
CA VAL A 163 40.17 42.95 -11.82
C VAL A 163 40.97 42.04 -12.76
N LEU A 164 41.01 40.74 -12.48
CA LEU A 164 41.52 39.74 -13.40
C LEU A 164 40.53 39.60 -14.56
N GLU A 165 41.02 39.75 -15.79
CA GLU A 165 40.22 39.57 -17.00
C GLU A 165 39.91 38.07 -17.19
N ASP A 166 38.63 37.71 -17.37
CA ASP A 166 38.23 36.33 -17.57
C ASP A 166 38.89 35.76 -18.84
N ILE A 167 39.48 34.57 -18.74
CA ILE A 167 40.12 33.89 -19.86
C ILE A 167 39.04 33.20 -20.70
N LYS A 168 38.95 33.54 -21.99
CA LYS A 168 38.04 32.88 -22.92
C LYS A 168 38.63 31.54 -23.39
N ILE A 169 37.94 30.46 -23.07
CA ILE A 169 38.27 29.10 -23.50
C ILE A 169 37.33 28.73 -24.64
N ALA A 170 37.90 28.38 -25.79
CA ALA A 170 37.17 27.84 -26.92
C ALA A 170 37.55 26.38 -27.16
N GLY A 171 36.67 25.58 -27.74
CA GLY A 171 36.96 24.17 -27.92
C GLY A 171 35.93 23.42 -28.74
N LYS A 172 36.23 22.16 -29.05
CA LYS A 172 35.29 21.25 -29.73
C LYS A 172 35.11 19.97 -28.93
N VAL A 173 33.86 19.55 -28.75
CA VAL A 173 33.50 18.26 -28.17
C VAL A 173 33.07 17.32 -29.28
N ALA A 174 33.63 16.11 -29.30
CA ALA A 174 33.36 15.10 -30.33
C ALA A 174 33.11 13.71 -29.72
N GLU A 175 32.51 12.82 -30.52
CA GLU A 175 32.42 11.39 -30.25
C GLU A 175 33.72 10.66 -30.65
N GLU A 176 33.86 9.39 -30.24
CA GLU A 176 35.00 8.52 -30.60
C GLU A 176 35.19 8.37 -32.13
N ASN A 177 34.12 8.56 -32.91
CA ASN A 177 34.14 8.54 -34.38
C ASN A 177 34.54 9.89 -35.02
N GLY A 178 34.91 10.91 -34.22
CA GLY A 178 35.33 12.24 -34.68
C GLY A 178 34.20 13.19 -35.10
N GLN A 179 32.94 12.78 -34.99
CA GLN A 179 31.78 13.66 -35.22
C GLN A 179 31.59 14.62 -34.04
N GLY A 180 31.31 15.90 -34.32
CA GLY A 180 31.06 16.91 -33.28
C GLY A 180 29.75 16.65 -32.56
N LEU A 181 29.74 16.82 -31.23
CA LEU A 181 28.58 16.58 -30.38
C LEU A 181 27.83 17.88 -30.08
N PRO A 182 26.62 18.10 -30.63
CA PRO A 182 25.80 19.25 -30.27
C PRO A 182 25.07 19.06 -28.94
N GLY A 183 24.92 20.14 -28.17
CA GLY A 183 24.13 20.14 -26.92
C GLY A 183 24.82 19.55 -25.68
N VAL A 184 26.13 19.35 -25.69
CA VAL A 184 26.91 18.97 -24.50
C VAL A 184 26.90 20.12 -23.50
N SER A 185 26.51 19.84 -22.26
CA SER A 185 26.54 20.82 -21.17
C SER A 185 27.94 20.90 -20.58
N ILE A 186 28.48 22.13 -20.49
CA ILE A 186 29.83 22.40 -20.00
C ILE A 186 29.71 23.36 -18.81
N LEU A 187 30.07 22.91 -17.62
CA LEU A 187 29.93 23.69 -16.39
C LEU A 187 31.30 23.90 -15.71
N LEU A 188 31.55 25.12 -15.23
CA LEU A 188 32.67 25.39 -14.35
C LEU A 188 32.37 24.83 -12.95
N LYS A 189 33.16 23.84 -12.53
CA LYS A 189 32.96 23.10 -11.28
C LYS A 189 32.87 24.04 -10.06
N GLY A 190 31.79 23.91 -9.29
CA GLY A 190 31.53 24.71 -8.10
C GLY A 190 30.81 26.05 -8.35
N THR A 191 30.45 26.36 -9.60
CA THR A 191 29.70 27.57 -9.96
C THR A 191 28.52 27.23 -10.90
N ASN A 192 27.61 28.19 -11.09
CA ASN A 192 26.54 28.10 -12.10
C ASN A 192 26.97 28.64 -13.48
N ARG A 193 28.26 28.97 -13.68
CA ARG A 193 28.78 29.46 -14.97
C ARG A 193 28.99 28.26 -15.90
N GLY A 194 28.30 28.24 -17.03
CA GLY A 194 28.40 27.17 -18.01
C GLY A 194 27.93 27.59 -19.40
N THR A 195 28.18 26.73 -20.37
CA THR A 195 27.76 26.90 -21.78
C THR A 195 27.33 25.56 -22.35
N THR A 196 26.83 25.56 -23.58
CA THR A 196 26.50 24.33 -24.33
C THR A 196 27.20 24.33 -25.68
N THR A 197 27.44 23.14 -26.25
CA THR A 197 28.06 23.03 -27.58
C THR A 197 27.07 23.33 -28.70
N ASP A 198 27.56 23.95 -29.77
CA ASP A 198 26.82 24.26 -31.00
C ASP A 198 26.62 23.03 -31.92
N VAL A 199 26.00 23.23 -33.09
CA VAL A 199 25.69 22.18 -34.07
C VAL A 199 26.93 21.41 -34.55
N ASN A 200 28.11 22.04 -34.52
CA ASN A 200 29.38 21.44 -34.93
C ASN A 200 30.18 20.90 -33.73
N GLY A 201 29.63 20.95 -32.51
CA GLY A 201 30.29 20.57 -31.27
C GLY A 201 31.22 21.64 -30.68
N GLY A 202 31.24 22.85 -31.24
CA GLY A 202 32.04 23.97 -30.75
C GLY A 202 31.46 24.59 -29.48
N PHE A 203 32.31 25.08 -28.58
CA PHE A 203 31.89 25.83 -27.39
C PHE A 203 32.83 26.99 -27.07
N GLN A 204 32.31 27.98 -26.35
CA GLN A 204 33.10 29.05 -25.74
C GLN A 204 32.60 29.34 -24.33
N LEU A 205 33.52 29.42 -23.37
CA LEU A 205 33.23 29.74 -21.97
C LEU A 205 34.33 30.61 -21.37
N ALA A 206 33.95 31.69 -20.70
CA ALA A 206 34.87 32.55 -19.97
C ALA A 206 35.09 31.99 -18.55
N VAL A 207 36.34 31.71 -18.19
CA VAL A 207 36.72 31.18 -16.88
C VAL A 207 37.62 32.17 -16.11
N PRO A 208 37.43 32.31 -14.79
CA PRO A 208 38.14 33.31 -13.99
C PRO A 208 39.55 32.89 -13.54
N ASP A 209 39.92 31.61 -13.70
CA ASP A 209 41.20 31.06 -13.21
C ASP A 209 41.71 29.96 -14.15
N GLU A 210 43.02 29.88 -14.36
CA GLU A 210 43.71 28.83 -15.12
C GLU A 210 43.62 27.45 -14.45
N LYS A 211 43.37 27.40 -13.13
CA LYS A 211 43.14 26.16 -12.35
C LYS A 211 41.68 25.69 -12.37
N ALA A 212 40.82 26.37 -13.12
CA ALA A 212 39.43 25.99 -13.31
C ALA A 212 39.27 24.54 -13.84
N VAL A 213 38.27 23.83 -13.33
CA VAL A 213 37.88 22.50 -13.82
C VAL A 213 36.54 22.61 -14.53
N LEU A 214 36.50 22.18 -15.79
CA LEU A 214 35.29 22.09 -16.59
C LEU A 214 34.72 20.68 -16.52
N VAL A 215 33.42 20.58 -16.30
CA VAL A 215 32.66 19.33 -16.29
C VAL A 215 31.84 19.26 -17.56
N PHE A 216 32.13 18.27 -18.39
CA PHE A 216 31.40 17.97 -19.61
C PHE A 216 30.38 16.88 -19.33
N SER A 217 29.10 17.15 -19.62
CA SER A 217 28.00 16.22 -19.41
C SER A 217 27.10 16.19 -20.63
N TYR A 218 26.78 14.98 -21.09
CA TYR A 218 25.85 14.76 -22.19
C TYR A 218 25.10 13.46 -21.98
N VAL A 219 23.84 13.42 -22.41
CA VAL A 219 22.98 12.25 -22.21
C VAL A 219 23.52 11.07 -23.02
N GLY A 220 23.80 9.95 -22.36
CA GLY A 220 24.39 8.76 -22.98
C GLY A 220 25.92 8.73 -22.99
N TYR A 221 26.59 9.65 -22.29
CA TYR A 221 28.05 9.75 -22.20
C TYR A 221 28.52 9.88 -20.75
N LEU A 222 29.72 9.39 -20.45
CA LEU A 222 30.30 9.51 -19.11
C LEU A 222 30.70 10.98 -18.84
N PRO A 223 30.32 11.56 -17.69
CA PRO A 223 30.74 12.91 -17.35
C PRO A 223 32.25 12.96 -17.20
N GLN A 224 32.89 13.90 -17.89
CA GLN A 224 34.34 14.04 -17.90
C GLN A 224 34.74 15.38 -17.28
N GLU A 225 35.67 15.34 -16.33
CA GLU A 225 36.25 16.54 -15.73
C GLU A 225 37.61 16.83 -16.33
N VAL A 226 37.84 18.08 -16.76
CA VAL A 226 39.09 18.50 -17.39
C VAL A 226 39.55 19.82 -16.80
N VAL A 227 40.81 19.86 -16.36
CA VAL A 227 41.47 21.08 -15.87
C VAL A 227 41.89 21.95 -17.07
N VAL A 228 41.57 23.24 -17.04
CA VAL A 228 41.88 24.19 -18.13
C VAL A 228 43.39 24.36 -18.33
N GLY A 229 44.15 24.53 -17.24
CA GLY A 229 45.62 24.46 -17.24
C GLY A 229 46.30 25.49 -18.15
N GLY A 230 45.77 26.72 -18.24
CA GLY A 230 46.30 27.81 -19.07
C GLY A 230 46.06 27.67 -20.59
N ARG A 231 45.30 26.66 -21.03
CA ARG A 231 45.03 26.41 -22.46
C ARG A 231 43.81 27.20 -22.92
N THR A 232 43.93 28.00 -23.98
CA THR A 232 42.81 28.73 -24.58
C THR A 232 41.97 27.90 -25.57
N ALA A 233 42.50 26.75 -26.00
CA ALA A 233 41.85 25.80 -26.90
C ALA A 233 41.76 24.40 -26.26
N LEU A 234 40.55 23.82 -26.17
CA LEU A 234 40.32 22.51 -25.53
C LEU A 234 39.44 21.60 -26.38
N ASN A 235 40.02 20.55 -26.96
CA ASN A 235 39.28 19.55 -27.73
C ASN A 235 39.08 18.28 -26.88
N ILE A 236 37.83 17.87 -26.67
CA ILE A 236 37.45 16.75 -25.80
C ILE A 236 36.68 15.72 -26.60
N THR A 237 37.05 14.45 -26.44
CA THR A 237 36.30 13.32 -26.99
C THR A 237 35.55 12.65 -25.84
N LEU A 238 34.21 12.69 -25.87
CA LEU A 238 33.41 12.05 -24.83
C LEU A 238 33.28 10.55 -25.11
N VAL A 239 33.47 9.75 -24.05
CA VAL A 239 33.31 8.31 -24.11
C VAL A 239 31.84 7.96 -23.86
N ALA A 240 31.23 7.22 -24.78
CA ALA A 240 29.84 6.79 -24.66
C ALA A 240 29.65 5.98 -23.37
N ASP A 241 28.59 6.28 -22.63
CA ASP A 241 28.20 5.53 -21.44
C ASP A 241 27.53 4.22 -21.89
N THR A 242 28.35 3.22 -22.19
CA THR A 242 27.89 1.87 -22.54
C THR A 242 27.27 1.14 -21.35
N LYS A 243 27.23 1.74 -20.16
CA LYS A 243 26.34 1.31 -19.08
C LYS A 243 24.93 1.82 -19.35
N ALA A 244 24.33 1.33 -20.43
CA ALA A 244 22.90 1.06 -20.38
C ALA A 244 22.70 0.08 -19.22
N LEU A 245 22.37 0.61 -18.04
CA LEU A 245 21.91 -0.16 -16.89
C LEU A 245 20.70 -0.94 -17.38
N GLY A 246 20.92 -2.15 -17.88
CA GLY A 246 19.85 -3.07 -18.17
C GLY A 246 19.10 -3.22 -16.88
N GLU A 247 17.89 -2.68 -16.81
CA GLU A 247 17.06 -2.82 -15.61
C GLU A 247 17.00 -4.30 -15.28
N VAL A 248 17.48 -4.64 -14.09
CA VAL A 248 17.51 -6.00 -13.61
C VAL A 248 16.36 -6.18 -12.63
N VAL A 249 15.58 -7.24 -12.86
CA VAL A 249 14.45 -7.61 -12.01
C VAL A 249 14.86 -8.84 -11.22
N VAL A 250 14.50 -8.86 -9.95
CA VAL A 250 14.67 -10.05 -9.11
C VAL A 250 13.56 -11.05 -9.46
N VAL A 251 13.95 -12.24 -9.90
CA VAL A 251 13.02 -13.31 -10.26
C VAL A 251 13.46 -14.59 -9.56
N GLY A 252 12.61 -15.10 -8.66
CA GLY A 252 13.01 -16.24 -7.86
C GLY A 252 14.19 -15.89 -6.95
N TYR A 253 15.22 -16.74 -6.99
CA TYR A 253 16.49 -16.55 -6.30
C TYR A 253 17.57 -15.89 -7.17
N GLY A 254 17.22 -15.42 -8.36
CA GLY A 254 18.15 -14.83 -9.32
C GLY A 254 17.78 -13.41 -9.72
N VAL A 255 18.67 -12.80 -10.49
CA VAL A 255 18.49 -11.48 -11.07
C VAL A 255 18.54 -11.64 -12.58
N GLN A 256 17.52 -11.14 -13.29
CA GLN A 256 17.43 -11.23 -14.76
C GLN A 256 17.25 -9.85 -15.38
N LYS A 257 17.77 -9.65 -16.59
CA LYS A 257 17.48 -8.42 -17.34
C LYS A 257 16.01 -8.41 -17.72
N LYS A 258 15.37 -7.24 -17.58
CA LYS A 258 13.95 -7.05 -17.91
C LYS A 258 13.62 -7.41 -19.36
N THR A 259 14.54 -7.16 -20.28
CA THR A 259 14.38 -7.47 -21.72
C THR A 259 14.49 -8.95 -22.05
N SER A 260 15.15 -9.76 -21.21
CA SER A 260 15.28 -11.22 -21.40
C SER A 260 14.16 -12.02 -20.75
N LEU A 261 13.26 -11.36 -20.03
CA LEU A 261 12.21 -12.02 -19.27
C LEU A 261 11.01 -12.34 -20.16
N THR A 262 10.71 -13.62 -20.31
CA THR A 262 9.57 -14.11 -21.11
C THR A 262 8.25 -14.17 -20.32
N SER A 263 8.30 -13.92 -19.00
CA SER A 263 7.16 -14.05 -18.08
C SER A 263 6.64 -12.68 -17.63
N ALA A 264 5.36 -12.59 -17.27
CA ALA A 264 4.74 -11.36 -16.81
C ALA A 264 5.15 -11.04 -15.36
N VAL A 265 6.14 -10.17 -15.21
CA VAL A 265 6.57 -9.61 -13.92
C VAL A 265 6.30 -8.11 -13.89
N ALA A 266 5.64 -7.66 -12.83
CA ALA A 266 5.46 -6.23 -12.56
C ALA A 266 6.41 -5.80 -11.44
N GLU A 267 7.25 -4.81 -11.71
CA GLU A 267 8.18 -4.24 -10.75
C GLU A 267 7.69 -2.86 -10.29
N VAL A 268 7.80 -2.60 -8.99
CA VAL A 268 7.49 -1.33 -8.34
C VAL A 268 8.73 -0.86 -7.58
N LYS A 269 9.22 0.35 -7.87
CA LYS A 269 10.42 0.92 -7.24
C LYS A 269 10.09 1.76 -6.00
N SER A 270 11.08 1.94 -5.12
CA SER A 270 10.92 2.63 -3.84
C SER A 270 10.31 4.03 -3.95
N GLU A 271 10.61 4.78 -5.01
CA GLU A 271 10.16 6.16 -5.20
C GLU A 271 8.66 6.26 -5.48
N GLN A 272 8.04 5.17 -5.94
CA GLN A 272 6.59 5.09 -6.08
C GLN A 272 5.92 4.70 -4.76
N LEU A 273 6.64 3.95 -3.91
CA LEU A 273 6.12 3.47 -2.63
C LEU A 273 6.06 4.57 -1.58
N THR A 274 7.07 5.46 -1.54
CA THR A 274 7.19 6.52 -0.53
C THR A 274 6.34 7.76 -0.83
N ARG A 275 5.76 7.88 -2.03
CA ARG A 275 4.89 9.02 -2.40
C ARG A 275 3.57 9.08 -1.62
N ARG A 276 3.13 7.97 -1.03
CA ARG A 276 1.87 7.89 -0.29
C ARG A 276 2.18 7.69 1.20
N PRO A 277 1.70 8.58 2.08
CA PRO A 277 1.86 8.43 3.53
C PRO A 277 0.89 7.39 4.05
N VAL A 278 1.18 6.11 3.81
CA VAL A 278 0.39 5.00 4.34
C VAL A 278 1.16 4.29 5.44
N SER A 279 0.43 3.82 6.44
CA SER A 279 0.98 3.20 7.65
C SER A 279 1.38 1.74 7.47
N ASN A 280 0.99 1.12 6.34
CA ASN A 280 1.20 -0.30 6.08
C ASN A 280 1.59 -0.54 4.60
N ALA A 281 2.56 -1.43 4.39
CA ALA A 281 3.03 -1.79 3.05
C ALA A 281 1.91 -2.36 2.16
N ASN A 282 0.96 -3.10 2.74
CA ASN A 282 -0.18 -3.66 2.00
C ASN A 282 -0.98 -2.59 1.24
N GLN A 283 -1.15 -1.41 1.82
CA GLN A 283 -1.95 -0.34 1.22
C GLN A 283 -1.25 0.31 0.01
N VAL A 284 0.08 0.31 -0.01
CA VAL A 284 0.84 0.97 -1.08
C VAL A 284 0.64 0.26 -2.41
N LEU A 285 0.66 -1.06 -2.42
CA LEU A 285 0.56 -1.84 -3.66
C LEU A 285 -0.80 -1.67 -4.36
N GLN A 286 -1.79 -1.03 -3.73
CA GLN A 286 -3.10 -0.79 -4.30
C GLN A 286 -3.00 0.16 -5.51
N GLY A 287 -3.29 -0.39 -6.69
CA GLY A 287 -3.32 0.35 -7.95
C GLY A 287 -1.96 0.63 -8.58
N ILE A 288 -0.86 0.12 -8.02
CA ILE A 288 0.49 0.34 -8.59
C ILE A 288 0.89 -0.77 -9.57
N ALA A 289 0.49 -2.02 -9.32
CA ALA A 289 0.82 -3.16 -10.19
C ALA A 289 -0.42 -3.71 -10.92
N PRO A 290 -0.39 -3.85 -12.26
CA PRO A 290 -1.55 -4.36 -13.01
C PRO A 290 -1.84 -5.82 -12.64
N GLY A 291 -3.11 -6.17 -12.48
CA GLY A 291 -3.52 -7.52 -12.10
C GLY A 291 -3.22 -7.89 -10.65
N VAL A 292 -2.83 -6.93 -9.80
CA VAL A 292 -2.81 -7.08 -8.34
C VAL A 292 -4.00 -6.32 -7.77
N THR A 293 -4.90 -7.04 -7.11
CA THR A 293 -6.04 -6.46 -6.42
C THR A 293 -5.76 -6.46 -4.93
N ILE A 294 -5.83 -5.29 -4.31
CA ILE A 294 -5.73 -5.15 -2.86
C ILE A 294 -7.06 -4.68 -2.34
N LEU A 295 -7.62 -5.48 -1.45
CA LEU A 295 -8.85 -5.18 -0.74
C LEU A 295 -8.46 -4.87 0.70
N ASP A 296 -8.29 -3.58 0.98
CA ASP A 296 -8.26 -3.13 2.36
C ASP A 296 -9.69 -3.06 2.89
N ARG A 297 -10.04 -4.04 3.73
CA ARG A 297 -11.34 -4.05 4.43
C ARG A 297 -11.27 -3.29 5.76
N GLY A 298 -10.14 -2.63 6.04
CA GLY A 298 -9.80 -2.08 7.34
C GLY A 298 -9.86 -0.55 7.46
N GLY A 299 -9.90 -0.12 8.72
CA GLY A 299 -9.63 1.23 9.24
C GLY A 299 -9.10 1.19 10.68
N SER A 300 -8.69 -0.01 11.13
CA SER A 300 -8.11 -0.26 12.45
C SER A 300 -6.62 0.08 12.43
N PRO A 301 -6.08 0.77 13.44
CA PRO A 301 -4.66 1.15 13.46
C PRO A 301 -3.74 -0.08 13.58
N GLY A 302 -2.56 0.00 12.98
CA GLY A 302 -1.48 -0.98 13.18
C GLY A 302 -1.65 -2.33 12.46
N PRO A 303 -1.18 -3.45 13.06
CA PRO A 303 -1.12 -4.76 12.41
C PRO A 303 -2.50 -5.40 12.16
N ASN A 304 -3.55 -4.85 12.77
CA ASN A 304 -4.95 -5.25 12.56
C ASN A 304 -5.54 -4.79 11.21
N SER A 305 -4.78 -4.03 10.40
CA SER A 305 -5.19 -3.69 9.04
C SER A 305 -5.19 -4.95 8.15
N ARG A 306 -6.35 -5.58 8.02
CA ARG A 306 -6.57 -6.80 7.21
C ARG A 306 -6.72 -6.45 5.73
N ALA A 307 -5.61 -6.11 5.10
CA ALA A 307 -5.56 -5.98 3.65
C ALA A 307 -5.35 -7.35 3.01
N THR A 308 -6.30 -7.76 2.17
CA THR A 308 -6.19 -8.98 1.36
C THR A 308 -5.53 -8.64 0.04
N VAL A 309 -4.48 -9.38 -0.33
CA VAL A 309 -3.77 -9.19 -1.60
C VAL A 309 -4.12 -10.36 -2.52
N ARG A 310 -4.47 -10.06 -3.77
CA ARG A 310 -4.79 -11.07 -4.77
C ARG A 310 -4.03 -10.80 -6.05
N VAL A 311 -3.38 -11.81 -6.59
CA VAL A 311 -2.70 -11.73 -7.88
C VAL A 311 -3.55 -12.46 -8.91
N ARG A 312 -3.94 -11.76 -9.98
CA ARG A 312 -4.84 -12.24 -11.05
C ARG A 312 -6.24 -12.66 -10.61
N GLY A 313 -6.77 -12.04 -9.55
CA GLY A 313 -8.13 -12.29 -9.09
C GLY A 313 -8.22 -13.48 -8.13
N ILE A 314 -9.35 -14.20 -8.16
CA ILE A 314 -9.62 -15.34 -7.27
C ILE A 314 -9.31 -16.62 -8.06
N THR A 315 -8.19 -17.27 -7.76
CA THR A 315 -7.76 -18.54 -8.39
C THR A 315 -8.31 -19.80 -7.71
N THR A 316 -8.54 -19.77 -6.39
CA THR A 316 -9.08 -20.87 -5.58
C THR A 316 -10.34 -20.45 -4.80
N LEU A 317 -11.17 -21.42 -4.42
CA LEU A 317 -12.34 -21.21 -3.54
C LEU A 317 -11.95 -21.12 -2.05
N SER A 318 -10.67 -21.32 -1.71
CA SER A 318 -10.14 -21.28 -0.35
C SER A 318 -9.12 -20.14 -0.19
N SER A 319 -8.00 -20.36 0.53
CA SER A 319 -6.95 -19.36 0.72
C SER A 319 -6.34 -18.96 -0.62
N ASN A 320 -6.30 -17.65 -0.86
CA ASN A 320 -5.99 -17.04 -2.16
C ASN A 320 -4.96 -15.90 -2.03
N ASP A 321 -4.30 -15.78 -0.87
CA ASP A 321 -3.21 -14.83 -0.69
C ASP A 321 -1.95 -15.33 -1.42
N PRO A 322 -1.17 -14.43 -2.04
CA PRO A 322 0.09 -14.80 -2.68
C PRO A 322 1.16 -15.13 -1.64
N LEU A 323 2.21 -15.81 -2.09
CA LEU A 323 3.40 -16.02 -1.28
C LEU A 323 4.24 -14.74 -1.24
N PHE A 324 4.55 -14.24 -0.04
CA PHE A 324 5.40 -13.07 0.15
C PHE A 324 6.82 -13.51 0.51
N ILE A 325 7.79 -13.11 -0.31
CA ILE A 325 9.20 -13.44 -0.14
C ILE A 325 9.99 -12.15 0.02
N VAL A 326 10.72 -12.02 1.13
CA VAL A 326 11.56 -10.87 1.46
C VAL A 326 13.00 -11.34 1.50
N ASP A 327 13.84 -10.80 0.61
CA ASP A 327 15.26 -11.18 0.49
C ASP A 327 15.50 -12.71 0.41
N GLY A 328 14.58 -13.43 -0.24
CA GLY A 328 14.66 -14.88 -0.44
C GLY A 328 13.99 -15.75 0.64
N VAL A 329 13.43 -15.14 1.69
CA VAL A 329 12.76 -15.85 2.79
C VAL A 329 11.30 -15.45 2.90
N GLU A 330 10.42 -16.38 3.21
CA GLU A 330 9.01 -16.08 3.42
C GLU A 330 8.78 -15.21 4.67
N GLN A 331 8.06 -14.10 4.50
CA GLN A 331 7.67 -13.25 5.63
C GLN A 331 6.26 -12.69 5.43
N PRO A 332 5.50 -12.44 6.52
CA PRO A 332 4.23 -11.72 6.42
C PRO A 332 4.47 -10.30 5.90
N PHE A 333 3.72 -9.86 4.89
CA PHE A 333 3.99 -8.57 4.24
C PHE A 333 3.75 -7.35 5.15
N ASN A 334 2.81 -7.45 6.10
CA ASN A 334 2.51 -6.38 7.06
C ASN A 334 3.65 -6.10 8.05
N THR A 335 4.66 -6.97 8.12
CA THR A 335 5.82 -6.77 9.01
C THR A 335 6.88 -5.87 8.39
N ILE A 336 6.83 -5.60 7.08
CA ILE A 336 7.87 -4.87 6.34
C ILE A 336 7.62 -3.36 6.39
N ASN A 337 8.66 -2.60 6.72
CA ASN A 337 8.66 -1.15 6.61
C ASN A 337 8.87 -0.70 5.16
N LEU A 338 8.05 0.25 4.69
CA LEU A 338 8.10 0.80 3.33
C LEU A 338 9.40 1.52 3.02
N ASP A 339 9.95 2.25 4.00
CA ASP A 339 11.19 3.01 3.82
C ASP A 339 12.41 2.09 3.62
N ASP A 340 12.29 0.82 3.99
CA ASP A 340 13.32 -0.20 3.85
C ASP A 340 13.19 -1.02 2.55
N ILE A 341 12.16 -0.79 1.73
CA ILE A 341 11.95 -1.49 0.46
C ILE A 341 12.70 -0.77 -0.66
N GLU A 342 13.56 -1.50 -1.37
CA GLU A 342 14.18 -1.03 -2.62
C GLU A 342 13.21 -1.24 -3.80
N SER A 343 12.65 -2.45 -3.90
CA SER A 343 11.75 -2.83 -4.99
C SER A 343 10.79 -3.95 -4.59
N ILE A 344 9.62 -3.97 -5.22
CA ILE A 344 8.65 -5.07 -5.15
C ILE A 344 8.45 -5.64 -6.55
N SER A 345 8.68 -6.94 -6.73
CA SER A 345 8.44 -7.66 -7.98
C SER A 345 7.30 -8.66 -7.81
N VAL A 346 6.25 -8.52 -8.59
CA VAL A 346 5.09 -9.44 -8.56
C VAL A 346 5.21 -10.44 -9.70
N LEU A 347 5.39 -11.71 -9.35
CA LEU A 347 5.40 -12.86 -10.25
C LEU A 347 3.98 -13.41 -10.42
N LYS A 348 3.48 -13.39 -11.65
CA LYS A 348 2.07 -13.70 -11.94
C LYS A 348 1.87 -15.03 -12.68
N ASP A 349 2.92 -15.52 -13.35
CA ASP A 349 2.86 -16.70 -14.19
C ASP A 349 3.47 -17.92 -13.51
N ALA A 350 2.90 -19.10 -13.79
CA ALA A 350 3.37 -20.38 -13.28
C ALA A 350 4.86 -20.63 -13.60
N SER A 351 5.36 -20.21 -14.76
CA SER A 351 6.77 -20.33 -15.14
C SER A 351 7.69 -19.55 -14.19
N SER A 352 7.28 -18.34 -13.79
CA SER A 352 8.03 -17.47 -12.88
C SER A 352 7.92 -17.91 -11.42
N THR A 353 6.82 -18.54 -11.04
CA THR A 353 6.56 -18.97 -9.65
C THR A 353 6.96 -20.42 -9.37
N ALA A 354 7.22 -21.23 -10.39
CA ALA A 354 7.53 -22.67 -10.27
C ALA A 354 8.67 -22.97 -9.28
N ILE A 355 9.65 -22.08 -9.16
CA ILE A 355 10.79 -22.23 -8.23
C ILE A 355 10.35 -22.26 -6.76
N TYR A 356 9.22 -21.64 -6.43
CA TYR A 356 8.65 -21.59 -5.08
C TYR A 356 7.65 -22.72 -4.80
N GLY A 357 7.41 -23.60 -5.77
CA GLY A 357 6.59 -24.79 -5.61
C GLY A 357 5.08 -24.52 -5.53
N SER A 358 4.34 -25.48 -4.98
CA SER A 358 2.86 -25.49 -4.96
C SER A 358 2.23 -24.32 -4.21
N ARG A 359 2.95 -23.74 -3.23
CA ARG A 359 2.50 -22.57 -2.44
C ARG A 359 2.46 -21.28 -3.27
N ALA A 360 3.10 -21.29 -4.42
CA ALA A 360 3.20 -20.16 -5.33
C ALA A 360 2.09 -20.14 -6.39
N ALA A 361 1.09 -21.03 -6.27
CA ALA A 361 -0.05 -21.14 -7.19
C ALA A 361 -0.88 -19.85 -7.30
N ASN A 362 -0.93 -19.07 -6.21
CA ASN A 362 -1.65 -17.79 -6.16
C ASN A 362 -0.77 -16.58 -6.52
N GLY A 363 0.42 -16.81 -7.10
CA GLY A 363 1.40 -15.77 -7.38
C GLY A 363 2.42 -15.57 -6.24
N VAL A 364 3.49 -14.84 -6.56
CA VAL A 364 4.56 -14.52 -5.60
C VAL A 364 4.83 -13.01 -5.62
N VAL A 365 4.94 -12.41 -4.45
CA VAL A 365 5.36 -11.02 -4.28
C VAL A 365 6.75 -11.03 -3.65
N LEU A 366 7.74 -10.66 -4.46
CA LEU A 366 9.14 -10.53 -4.06
C LEU A 366 9.40 -9.11 -3.57
N VAL A 367 9.99 -9.00 -2.39
CA VAL A 367 10.40 -7.74 -1.79
C VAL A 367 11.91 -7.78 -1.62
N THR A 368 12.60 -6.78 -2.16
CA THR A 368 14.03 -6.59 -1.97
C THR A 368 14.23 -5.41 -1.04
N THR A 369 15.00 -5.59 0.03
CA THR A 369 15.27 -4.50 0.97
C THR A 369 16.53 -3.73 0.62
N LYS A 370 16.54 -2.45 1.02
CA LYS A 370 17.63 -1.52 0.73
C LYS A 370 18.91 -2.00 1.41
N ARG A 371 19.98 -2.10 0.63
CA ARG A 371 21.34 -2.44 1.10
C ARG A 371 22.29 -1.26 0.92
N ALA A 372 23.31 -1.21 1.75
CA ALA A 372 24.32 -0.14 1.67
C ALA A 372 25.16 -0.26 0.39
N LYS A 373 25.49 0.89 -0.19
CA LYS A 373 26.45 1.00 -1.31
C LYS A 373 27.84 1.30 -0.74
N SER A 374 28.89 0.88 -1.44
CA SER A 374 30.26 1.25 -1.07
C SER A 374 30.45 2.75 -1.24
N GLY A 375 31.12 3.39 -0.29
CA GLY A 375 31.39 4.83 -0.32
C GLY A 375 31.16 5.51 1.03
N LYS A 376 30.86 6.80 0.97
CA LYS A 376 30.64 7.64 2.15
C LYS A 376 29.41 7.16 2.92
N ALA A 377 29.45 7.36 4.24
CA ALA A 377 28.27 7.16 5.06
C ALA A 377 27.15 8.13 4.63
N VAL A 378 25.95 7.59 4.47
CA VAL A 378 24.72 8.32 4.14
C VAL A 378 23.77 8.16 5.32
N VAL A 379 23.24 9.29 5.79
CA VAL A 379 22.22 9.34 6.83
C VAL A 379 20.94 9.83 6.19
N ASP A 380 19.91 8.99 6.22
CA ASP A 380 18.59 9.29 5.70
C ASP A 380 17.61 9.45 6.86
N TYR A 381 16.84 10.53 6.83
CA TYR A 381 15.74 10.76 7.76
C TYR A 381 14.45 11.00 6.98
N SER A 382 13.40 10.29 7.37
CA SER A 382 12.06 10.42 6.81
C SER A 382 11.05 10.45 7.96
N GLY A 383 10.19 11.46 7.95
CA GLY A 383 9.13 11.57 8.94
C GLY A 383 7.90 12.26 8.38
N PHE A 384 6.74 11.94 8.95
CA PHE A 384 5.49 12.62 8.64
C PHE A 384 4.61 12.74 9.87
N TYR A 385 3.70 13.71 9.83
CA TYR A 385 2.59 13.87 10.75
C TYR A 385 1.31 14.02 9.93
N ALA A 386 0.25 13.33 10.31
CA ALA A 386 -1.04 13.39 9.63
C ALA A 386 -2.19 13.22 10.61
N VAL A 387 -3.38 13.70 10.23
CA VAL A 387 -4.61 13.54 10.99
C VAL A 387 -5.60 12.73 10.16
N GLN A 388 -6.03 11.59 10.69
CA GLN A 388 -6.95 10.67 10.05
C GLN A 388 -8.38 11.07 10.39
N ASN A 389 -9.24 11.12 9.37
CA ASN A 389 -10.66 11.41 9.50
C ASN A 389 -11.49 10.38 8.73
N ALA A 390 -12.67 10.05 9.24
CA ALA A 390 -13.62 9.21 8.51
C ALA A 390 -14.20 9.98 7.32
N ILE A 391 -13.97 9.47 6.10
CA ILE A 391 -14.45 10.08 4.85
C ILE A 391 -15.84 9.57 4.43
N ASN A 392 -16.23 8.38 4.88
CA ASN A 392 -17.53 7.80 4.58
C ASN A 392 -18.38 7.77 5.86
N LYS A 393 -19.23 8.79 6.01
CA LYS A 393 -20.25 8.85 7.05
C LYS A 393 -21.59 8.81 6.33
N PRO A 394 -22.35 7.70 6.39
CA PRO A 394 -23.65 7.63 5.76
C PRO A 394 -24.52 8.81 6.21
N GLU A 395 -25.16 9.47 5.25
CA GLU A 395 -26.20 10.44 5.57
C GLU A 395 -27.40 9.67 6.10
N MET A 396 -27.73 9.93 7.36
CA MET A 396 -28.80 9.24 8.05
C MET A 396 -30.06 10.10 7.95
N MET A 397 -31.23 9.45 7.98
CA MET A 397 -32.51 10.14 7.91
C MET A 397 -32.68 11.14 9.06
N ASP A 398 -33.18 12.32 8.72
CA ASP A 398 -33.53 13.36 9.69
C ASP A 398 -34.67 12.93 10.62
N LEU A 399 -34.75 13.60 11.77
CA LEU A 399 -35.71 13.36 12.85
C LEU A 399 -37.17 13.32 12.37
N GLU A 400 -37.63 14.36 11.69
CA GLU A 400 -39.03 14.44 11.28
C GLU A 400 -39.39 13.43 10.18
N PRO A 401 -38.63 13.35 9.06
CA PRO A 401 -38.87 12.33 8.05
C PRO A 401 -38.88 10.91 8.62
N TYR A 402 -38.01 10.61 9.59
CA TYR A 402 -37.99 9.31 10.25
C TYR A 402 -39.29 9.03 11.03
N MET A 403 -39.73 9.99 11.86
CA MET A 403 -40.97 9.83 12.63
C MET A 403 -42.20 9.67 11.71
N ARG A 404 -42.26 10.48 10.64
CA ARG A 404 -43.33 10.38 9.63
C ARG A 404 -43.30 9.06 8.89
N LEU A 405 -42.12 8.58 8.49
CA LEU A 405 -41.97 7.29 7.81
C LEU A 405 -42.37 6.12 8.71
N GLN A 406 -42.08 6.18 10.02
CA GLN A 406 -42.51 5.16 10.96
C GLN A 406 -44.04 5.10 11.10
N ASN A 407 -44.72 6.26 11.05
CA ASN A 407 -46.18 6.32 10.99
C ASN A 407 -46.71 5.67 9.71
N VAL A 408 -46.16 6.05 8.55
CA VAL A 408 -46.54 5.46 7.25
C VAL A 408 -46.37 3.94 7.27
N ALA A 409 -45.25 3.43 7.80
CA ALA A 409 -45.00 1.99 7.91
C ALA A 409 -46.05 1.27 8.77
N LEU A 410 -46.43 1.85 9.91
CA LEU A 410 -47.44 1.25 10.79
C LEU A 410 -48.84 1.31 10.19
N ILE A 411 -49.22 2.45 9.61
CA ILE A 411 -50.51 2.61 8.92
C ILE A 411 -50.63 1.59 7.77
N ASN A 412 -49.58 1.41 6.97
CA ASN A 412 -49.55 0.43 5.88
C ASN A 412 -49.67 -1.03 6.38
N SER A 413 -49.27 -1.30 7.63
CA SER A 413 -49.44 -2.59 8.29
C SER A 413 -50.82 -2.77 8.96
N GLY A 414 -51.71 -1.76 8.88
CA GLY A 414 -53.03 -1.75 9.53
C GLY A 414 -53.00 -1.36 11.01
N ALA A 415 -51.85 -0.89 11.52
CA ALA A 415 -51.71 -0.37 12.88
C ALA A 415 -51.92 1.15 12.93
N ALA A 416 -52.23 1.67 14.12
CA ALA A 416 -52.29 3.12 14.33
C ALA A 416 -50.89 3.76 14.19
N ALA A 417 -50.87 5.04 13.83
CA ALA A 417 -49.65 5.84 13.82
C ALA A 417 -48.95 5.82 15.20
N ARG A 418 -47.62 5.72 15.21
CA ARG A 418 -46.83 5.70 16.46
C ARG A 418 -46.70 7.08 17.09
N TYR A 419 -46.59 8.11 16.27
CA TYR A 419 -46.38 9.48 16.68
C TYR A 419 -47.53 10.36 16.23
N SER A 420 -48.08 11.19 17.13
CA SER A 420 -49.01 12.26 16.74
C SER A 420 -48.29 13.44 16.08
N GLU A 421 -49.01 14.28 15.33
CA GLU A 421 -48.42 15.52 14.78
C GLU A 421 -47.90 16.46 15.88
N THR A 422 -48.57 16.49 17.04
CA THR A 422 -48.10 17.25 18.21
C THR A 422 -46.75 16.73 18.71
N GLN A 423 -46.59 15.41 18.83
CA GLN A 423 -45.32 14.80 19.24
C GLN A 423 -44.21 15.06 18.23
N ILE A 424 -44.50 15.00 16.93
CA ILE A 424 -43.53 15.32 15.88
C ILE A 424 -43.08 16.79 16.02
N SER A 425 -44.02 17.72 16.15
CA SER A 425 -43.75 19.15 16.35
C SER A 425 -42.92 19.39 17.63
N ASP A 426 -43.22 18.70 18.73
CA ASP A 426 -42.48 18.82 19.98
C ASP A 426 -41.01 18.39 19.80
N TYR A 427 -40.75 17.26 19.14
CA TYR A 427 -39.38 16.78 18.88
C TYR A 427 -38.60 17.69 17.92
N VAL A 428 -39.27 18.24 16.90
CA VAL A 428 -38.67 19.15 15.92
C VAL A 428 -38.26 20.46 16.58
N ASN A 429 -39.18 21.07 17.33
CA ASN A 429 -39.01 22.39 17.93
C ASN A 429 -38.28 22.36 19.29
N ALA A 430 -38.07 21.18 19.89
CA ALA A 430 -37.38 21.06 21.17
C ALA A 430 -35.94 21.59 21.10
N THR A 431 -35.60 22.46 22.06
CA THR A 431 -34.22 22.89 22.31
C THR A 431 -33.49 21.96 23.28
N ASP A 432 -34.22 21.30 24.17
CA ASP A 432 -33.69 20.30 25.10
C ASP A 432 -33.43 18.96 24.39
N ARG A 433 -32.17 18.77 23.96
CA ARG A 433 -31.71 17.54 23.28
C ARG A 433 -31.37 16.40 24.22
N LEU A 434 -31.45 16.58 25.55
CA LEU A 434 -31.34 15.47 26.50
C LEU A 434 -32.68 14.73 26.58
N LYS A 435 -33.78 15.47 26.65
CA LYS A 435 -35.14 14.91 26.65
C LYS A 435 -35.60 14.48 25.25
N PHE A 436 -35.23 15.26 24.23
CA PHE A 436 -35.57 15.01 22.81
C PHE A 436 -34.30 14.80 21.99
N PRO A 437 -33.62 13.64 22.13
CA PRO A 437 -32.35 13.37 21.47
C PRO A 437 -32.50 13.36 19.95
N LEU A 438 -31.47 13.87 19.27
CA LEU A 438 -31.37 13.77 17.81
C LEU A 438 -31.12 12.30 17.42
N PRO A 439 -31.77 11.81 16.36
CA PRO A 439 -31.47 10.49 15.84
C PRO A 439 -30.05 10.46 15.27
N ASN A 440 -29.45 9.26 15.20
CA ASN A 440 -28.30 9.00 14.34
C ASN A 440 -27.02 9.80 14.66
N THR A 441 -26.85 10.25 15.89
CA THR A 441 -25.65 11.03 16.31
C THR A 441 -24.38 10.19 16.44
N TRP A 442 -24.48 8.86 16.36
CA TRP A 442 -23.38 7.93 16.63
C TRP A 442 -22.13 8.16 15.79
N PHE A 443 -22.26 8.43 14.48
CA PHE A 443 -21.10 8.69 13.62
C PHE A 443 -20.34 9.96 14.00
N LYS A 444 -21.01 10.95 14.57
CA LYS A 444 -20.39 12.20 15.02
C LYS A 444 -19.75 12.03 16.40
N THR A 445 -20.33 11.20 17.26
CA THR A 445 -19.86 11.04 18.65
C THR A 445 -18.79 9.97 18.79
N VAL A 446 -18.93 8.83 18.10
CA VAL A 446 -17.98 7.72 18.19
C VAL A 446 -16.75 7.99 17.34
N LEU A 447 -16.91 8.59 16.15
CA LEU A 447 -15.77 8.87 15.26
C LEU A 447 -15.13 10.21 15.57
N ARG A 448 -13.80 10.22 15.66
CA ARG A 448 -12.96 11.39 15.93
C ARG A 448 -11.80 11.49 14.95
N ALA A 449 -11.26 12.69 14.83
CA ALA A 449 -9.98 12.90 14.17
C ALA A 449 -8.88 12.22 14.99
N ALA A 450 -7.99 11.46 14.34
CA ALA A 450 -6.95 10.69 15.01
C ALA A 450 -5.56 11.04 14.46
N PRO A 451 -4.61 11.50 15.29
CA PRO A 451 -3.26 11.80 14.82
C PRO A 451 -2.49 10.52 14.51
N GLN A 452 -1.65 10.58 13.49
CA GLN A 452 -0.64 9.59 13.20
C GLN A 452 0.70 10.28 12.90
N PHE A 453 1.79 9.66 13.28
CA PHE A 453 3.11 10.09 12.86
C PHE A 453 4.05 8.89 12.74
N SER A 454 5.05 9.06 11.87
CA SER A 454 6.12 8.10 11.70
C SER A 454 7.44 8.85 11.63
N GLN A 455 8.47 8.24 12.19
CA GLN A 455 9.84 8.72 12.24
C GLN A 455 10.73 7.55 11.88
N ASN A 456 11.55 7.70 10.86
CA ASN A 456 12.49 6.69 10.42
C ASN A 456 13.84 7.34 10.15
N VAL A 457 14.88 6.78 10.76
CA VAL A 457 16.26 7.21 10.59
C VAL A 457 17.05 5.99 10.14
N SER A 458 17.81 6.11 9.06
CA SER A 458 18.72 5.04 8.66
C SER A 458 20.11 5.58 8.34
N VAL A 459 21.12 4.80 8.70
CA VAL A 459 22.51 5.07 8.40
C VAL A 459 23.01 3.92 7.54
N SER A 460 23.60 4.25 6.39
CA SER A 460 24.21 3.27 5.50
C SER A 460 25.62 3.70 5.12
N GLY A 461 26.49 2.74 4.88
CA GLY A 461 27.86 3.03 4.45
C GLY A 461 28.72 1.78 4.44
N GLY A 462 29.96 1.96 4.00
CA GLY A 462 30.93 0.87 3.97
C GLY A 462 31.92 1.01 2.83
N ASN A 463 32.80 0.03 2.70
CA ASN A 463 33.81 -0.05 1.65
C ASN A 463 33.51 -1.25 0.73
N GLU A 464 34.49 -1.73 -0.01
CA GLU A 464 34.31 -2.89 -0.91
C GLU A 464 34.22 -4.22 -0.15
N PHE A 465 34.76 -4.30 1.06
CA PHE A 465 34.80 -5.52 1.88
C PHE A 465 33.58 -5.64 2.80
N PHE A 466 33.12 -4.52 3.35
CA PHE A 466 32.02 -4.46 4.30
C PHE A 466 31.05 -3.34 3.91
N ARG A 467 29.76 -3.66 3.84
CA ARG A 467 28.68 -2.70 3.62
C ARG A 467 27.60 -2.96 4.65
N GLY A 468 27.15 -1.92 5.34
CA GLY A 468 26.15 -2.03 6.40
C GLY A 468 25.12 -0.92 6.32
N ARG A 469 23.86 -1.27 6.55
CA ARG A 469 22.74 -0.34 6.74
C ARG A 469 22.03 -0.69 8.04
N VAL A 470 21.78 0.30 8.88
CA VAL A 470 20.98 0.18 10.10
C VAL A 470 19.89 1.24 10.06
N GLY A 471 18.64 0.82 10.29
CA GLY A 471 17.47 1.68 10.34
C GLY A 471 16.73 1.52 11.66
N VAL A 472 16.21 2.62 12.18
CA VAL A 472 15.33 2.66 13.35
C VAL A 472 14.06 3.40 12.97
N ARG A 473 12.91 2.81 13.30
CA ARG A 473 11.60 3.39 13.07
C ARG A 473 10.78 3.43 14.35
N TYR A 474 10.08 4.54 14.54
CA TYR A 474 8.98 4.68 15.48
C TYR A 474 7.76 5.25 14.79
N GLN A 475 6.64 4.54 14.91
CA GLN A 475 5.36 4.93 14.33
C GLN A 475 4.28 4.83 15.40
N LYS A 476 3.43 5.86 15.50
CA LYS A 476 2.27 5.87 16.37
C LYS A 476 1.05 6.29 15.57
N GLN A 477 -0.02 5.51 15.68
CA GLN A 477 -1.27 5.74 14.99
C GLN A 477 -2.42 5.67 16.00
N GLY A 478 -3.11 6.79 16.21
CA GLY A 478 -4.38 6.80 16.91
C GLY A 478 -5.49 6.26 16.01
N GLY A 479 -6.49 5.64 16.60
CA GLY A 479 -7.70 5.20 15.90
C GLY A 479 -8.78 6.28 15.91
N ILE A 480 -9.59 6.26 14.85
CA ILE A 480 -10.73 7.17 14.67
C ILE A 480 -11.88 6.89 15.63
N ALA A 481 -11.83 5.84 16.45
CA ALA A 481 -12.76 5.59 17.55
C ALA A 481 -12.00 5.51 18.89
N PRO A 482 -12.65 5.75 20.04
CA PRO A 482 -12.01 5.65 21.35
C PRO A 482 -11.37 4.29 21.60
N ASN A 483 -10.22 4.29 22.28
CA ASN A 483 -9.48 3.09 22.68
C ASN A 483 -8.99 2.18 21.54
N PHE A 484 -8.88 2.73 20.33
CA PHE A 484 -8.11 2.15 19.24
C PHE A 484 -6.78 2.90 19.14
N ASP A 485 -5.66 2.24 19.38
CA ASP A 485 -4.33 2.83 19.22
C ASP A 485 -3.34 1.75 18.78
N SER A 486 -2.31 2.16 18.05
CA SER A 486 -1.17 1.30 17.73
C SER A 486 0.15 2.07 17.78
N ASP A 487 1.18 1.42 18.32
CA ASP A 487 2.57 1.84 18.19
C ASP A 487 3.44 0.71 17.66
N VAL A 488 4.39 1.08 16.79
CA VAL A 488 5.35 0.19 16.17
C VAL A 488 6.75 0.77 16.40
N LYS A 489 7.63 -0.06 16.96
CA LYS A 489 9.06 0.22 17.14
C LYS A 489 9.82 -0.84 16.37
N GLU A 490 10.77 -0.42 15.53
CA GLU A 490 11.50 -1.35 14.68
C GLU A 490 12.96 -0.95 14.56
N ILE A 491 13.82 -1.96 14.56
CA ILE A 491 15.25 -1.84 14.28
C ILE A 491 15.59 -2.90 13.23
N ARG A 492 16.12 -2.44 12.10
CA ARG A 492 16.56 -3.30 11.00
C ARG A 492 18.03 -3.08 10.72
N ALA A 493 18.78 -4.16 10.57
CA ALA A 493 20.18 -4.14 10.17
C ALA A 493 20.40 -5.08 8.98
N ASN A 494 21.03 -4.57 7.93
CA ASN A 494 21.39 -5.33 6.73
C ASN A 494 22.89 -5.17 6.50
N THR A 495 23.61 -6.29 6.44
CA THR A 495 25.07 -6.29 6.32
C THR A 495 25.52 -7.23 5.22
N ASP A 496 26.49 -6.79 4.43
CA ASP A 496 27.12 -7.55 3.35
C ASP A 496 28.63 -7.54 3.52
N PHE A 497 29.22 -8.73 3.41
CA PHE A 497 30.66 -8.97 3.50
C PHE A 497 31.15 -9.60 2.20
N LYS A 498 32.14 -8.97 1.56
CA LYS A 498 32.92 -9.55 0.48
C LYS A 498 34.19 -10.15 1.08
N VAL A 499 34.11 -11.42 1.48
CA VAL A 499 35.23 -12.14 2.13
C VAL A 499 36.38 -12.37 1.15
N SER A 500 36.05 -12.69 -0.11
CA SER A 500 37.00 -12.74 -1.22
C SER A 500 36.29 -12.45 -2.54
N ASN A 501 37.01 -12.48 -3.67
CA ASN A 501 36.39 -12.36 -5.00
C ASN A 501 35.43 -13.52 -5.33
N ARG A 502 35.53 -14.66 -4.63
CA ARG A 502 34.69 -15.84 -4.84
C ARG A 502 33.76 -16.16 -3.67
N LEU A 503 33.85 -15.44 -2.55
CA LEU A 503 33.09 -15.72 -1.35
C LEU A 503 32.49 -14.43 -0.79
N SER A 504 31.16 -14.40 -0.67
CA SER A 504 30.43 -13.34 0.00
C SER A 504 29.46 -13.89 1.03
N ALA A 505 29.19 -13.09 2.05
CA ALA A 505 28.21 -13.41 3.09
C ALA A 505 27.31 -12.20 3.34
N SER A 506 26.06 -12.44 3.69
CA SER A 506 25.09 -11.41 4.03
C SER A 506 24.38 -11.80 5.32
N VAL A 507 24.13 -10.83 6.19
CA VAL A 507 23.41 -11.01 7.45
C VAL A 507 22.35 -9.91 7.55
N ASP A 508 21.11 -10.33 7.72
CA ASP A 508 19.96 -9.45 7.87
C ASP A 508 19.26 -9.74 9.19
N ILE A 509 18.98 -8.70 9.96
CA ILE A 509 18.31 -8.79 11.27
C ILE A 509 17.19 -7.74 11.29
N ASN A 510 16.02 -8.14 11.76
CA ASN A 510 14.92 -7.24 12.02
C ASN A 510 14.29 -7.57 13.39
N TYR A 511 14.22 -6.59 14.27
CA TYR A 511 13.43 -6.67 15.49
C TYR A 511 12.33 -5.61 15.44
N ARG A 512 11.10 -6.05 15.68
CA ARG A 512 9.92 -5.20 15.65
C ARG A 512 9.03 -5.51 16.84
N ASN A 513 8.69 -4.48 17.60
CA ASN A 513 7.69 -4.54 18.66
C ASN A 513 6.44 -3.81 18.17
N ASN A 514 5.33 -4.54 18.10
CA ASN A 514 4.02 -3.99 17.80
C ASN A 514 3.19 -4.02 19.08
N ASN A 515 2.67 -2.86 19.48
CA ASN A 515 1.69 -2.77 20.54
C ASN A 515 0.43 -2.13 19.98
N TRP A 516 -0.71 -2.75 20.25
CA TRP A 516 -2.00 -2.21 19.83
C TRP A 516 -3.09 -2.53 20.83
N GLN A 517 -4.06 -1.64 20.90
CA GLN A 517 -5.23 -1.81 21.74
C GLN A 517 -6.52 -1.56 20.97
N THR A 518 -7.55 -2.28 21.38
CA THR A 518 -8.93 -2.13 20.90
C THR A 518 -9.89 -2.28 22.09
N PRO A 519 -11.11 -1.76 22.01
CA PRO A 519 -12.17 -2.14 22.93
C PRO A 519 -12.42 -3.65 22.87
N ILE A 520 -12.62 -4.30 24.01
CA ILE A 520 -12.91 -5.76 24.05
C ILE A 520 -14.16 -6.14 23.25
N SER A 521 -15.07 -5.19 23.08
CA SER A 521 -16.30 -5.31 22.31
C SER A 521 -16.23 -4.54 20.98
N GLU A 522 -15.08 -4.53 20.29
CA GLU A 522 -14.86 -3.84 19.01
C GLU A 522 -16.02 -4.02 18.02
N PHE A 523 -16.47 -5.26 17.83
CA PHE A 523 -17.60 -5.55 16.93
C PHE A 523 -18.88 -4.81 17.35
N ASN A 524 -19.20 -4.79 18.65
CA ASN A 524 -20.41 -4.13 19.15
C ASN A 524 -20.33 -2.61 19.05
N VAL A 525 -19.14 -2.02 19.13
CA VAL A 525 -18.94 -0.58 18.91
C VAL A 525 -19.47 -0.20 17.53
N PHE A 526 -18.96 -0.85 16.48
CA PHE A 526 -19.36 -0.51 15.11
C PHE A 526 -20.75 -1.04 14.76
N ASN A 527 -21.09 -2.28 15.14
CA ASN A 527 -22.42 -2.84 14.88
C ASN A 527 -23.55 -1.99 15.50
N THR A 528 -23.36 -1.51 16.73
CA THR A 528 -24.34 -0.63 17.38
C THR A 528 -24.27 0.80 16.83
N MET A 529 -23.11 1.27 16.34
CA MET A 529 -23.04 2.56 15.66
C MET A 529 -23.87 2.59 14.38
N PHE A 530 -23.89 1.49 13.61
CA PHE A 530 -24.68 1.37 12.38
C PHE A 530 -26.15 0.99 12.61
N HIS A 531 -26.44 0.18 13.63
CA HIS A 531 -27.77 -0.45 13.81
C HIS A 531 -28.42 -0.15 15.18
N GLY A 532 -27.77 0.63 16.03
CA GLY A 532 -28.26 0.94 17.37
C GLY A 532 -29.49 1.84 17.37
N SER A 533 -30.10 2.00 18.55
CA SER A 533 -31.24 2.90 18.73
C SER A 533 -30.87 4.31 18.32
N LEU A 534 -31.71 4.91 17.49
CA LEU A 534 -31.48 6.26 16.98
C LEU A 534 -31.62 7.31 18.08
N TRP A 535 -32.53 7.08 19.04
CA TRP A 535 -33.00 8.07 20.01
C TRP A 535 -32.30 8.03 21.37
N ALA A 536 -31.06 7.54 21.46
CA ALA A 536 -30.35 7.53 22.74
C ALA A 536 -29.34 8.68 22.80
N VAL A 537 -29.29 9.39 23.93
CA VAL A 537 -28.23 10.37 24.20
C VAL A 537 -26.91 9.61 24.33
N PRO A 538 -25.88 9.91 23.51
CA PRO A 538 -24.65 9.14 23.53
C PRO A 538 -23.94 9.14 24.88
N LYS A 539 -23.94 10.29 25.57
CA LYS A 539 -23.38 10.48 26.91
C LYS A 539 -24.05 11.68 27.56
N TYR A 540 -24.52 11.52 28.79
CA TYR A 540 -25.13 12.59 29.58
C TYR A 540 -24.06 13.45 30.28
N PRO A 541 -24.39 14.67 30.75
CA PRO A 541 -23.43 15.55 31.43
C PRO A 541 -22.82 14.95 32.71
N ASP A 542 -23.51 14.03 33.38
CA ASP A 542 -23.03 13.32 34.57
C ASP A 542 -22.06 12.16 34.24
N GLY A 543 -21.82 11.91 32.95
CA GLY A 543 -20.96 10.83 32.45
C GLY A 543 -21.66 9.49 32.24
N THR A 544 -22.95 9.35 32.58
CA THR A 544 -23.74 8.15 32.28
C THR A 544 -24.05 8.05 30.79
N TYR A 545 -24.44 6.86 30.31
CA TYR A 545 -24.68 6.58 28.90
C TYR A 545 -26.16 6.35 28.65
N GLY A 546 -26.75 7.03 27.67
CA GLY A 546 -28.08 6.68 27.17
C GLY A 546 -28.00 5.37 26.40
N VAL A 547 -28.76 4.36 26.82
CA VAL A 547 -28.78 3.05 26.17
C VAL A 547 -30.09 2.79 25.46
N SER A 548 -30.05 1.95 24.42
CA SER A 548 -31.27 1.48 23.76
C SER A 548 -32.15 0.66 24.72
N ALA A 549 -33.37 0.31 24.28
CA ALA A 549 -34.22 -0.64 25.00
C ALA A 549 -33.52 -1.99 25.26
N GLN A 550 -32.55 -2.36 24.43
CA GLN A 550 -31.71 -3.56 24.57
C GLN A 550 -30.42 -3.31 25.38
N GLY A 551 -30.26 -2.13 25.99
CA GLY A 551 -29.08 -1.79 26.79
C GLY A 551 -27.81 -1.53 25.96
N ASN A 552 -27.93 -1.15 24.69
CA ASN A 552 -26.78 -0.94 23.81
C ASN A 552 -26.45 0.55 23.64
N ASN A 553 -25.16 0.88 23.71
CA ASN A 553 -24.61 2.17 23.35
C ASN A 553 -23.18 1.94 22.79
N PRO A 554 -22.86 2.38 21.55
CA PRO A 554 -21.57 2.13 20.93
C PRO A 554 -20.41 2.86 21.66
N LEU A 555 -20.65 4.07 22.17
CA LEU A 555 -19.65 4.83 22.93
C LEU A 555 -19.33 4.17 24.27
N MET A 556 -20.35 3.65 24.96
CA MET A 556 -20.18 2.85 26.17
C MET A 556 -19.31 1.61 25.91
N TYR A 557 -19.55 0.89 24.81
CA TYR A 557 -18.70 -0.25 24.43
C TYR A 557 -17.27 0.16 24.11
N ALA A 558 -17.07 1.34 23.52
CA ALA A 558 -15.75 1.84 23.18
C ALA A 558 -14.98 2.31 24.42
N GLU A 559 -15.65 2.96 25.38
CA GLU A 559 -15.01 3.65 26.50
C GLU A 559 -14.87 2.78 27.77
N ILE A 560 -15.91 2.04 28.17
CA ILE A 560 -15.97 1.44 29.52
C ILE A 560 -16.03 -0.09 29.54
N ALA A 561 -16.36 -0.76 28.43
CA ALA A 561 -16.56 -2.22 28.42
C ALA A 561 -15.28 -3.03 28.74
N GLY A 562 -14.10 -2.43 28.51
CA GLY A 562 -12.82 -3.09 28.70
C GLY A 562 -11.94 -3.01 27.44
N LEU A 563 -10.71 -3.50 27.56
CA LEU A 563 -9.67 -3.36 26.52
C LEU A 563 -9.07 -4.71 26.18
N SER A 564 -8.88 -4.96 24.89
CA SER A 564 -7.95 -5.97 24.38
C SER A 564 -6.62 -5.29 24.07
N ARG A 565 -5.58 -5.64 24.82
CA ARG A 565 -4.21 -5.14 24.62
C ARG A 565 -3.34 -6.25 24.06
N ASN A 566 -2.63 -5.95 22.99
CA ASN A 566 -1.80 -6.89 22.29
C ASN A 566 -0.38 -6.36 22.22
N VAL A 567 0.58 -7.19 22.57
CA VAL A 567 2.00 -6.93 22.36
C VAL A 567 2.56 -8.08 21.55
N GLN A 568 3.23 -7.76 20.46
CA GLN A 568 3.87 -8.73 19.59
C GLN A 568 5.33 -8.35 19.38
N ASP A 569 6.22 -9.25 19.78
CA ASP A 569 7.63 -9.21 19.48
C ASP A 569 7.90 -10.08 18.25
N TYR A 570 8.38 -9.44 17.19
CA TYR A 570 8.79 -10.06 15.95
C TYR A 570 10.30 -9.95 15.80
N LEU A 571 10.98 -11.08 15.76
CA LEU A 571 12.41 -11.18 15.47
C LEU A 571 12.60 -11.99 14.20
N PHE A 572 13.31 -11.43 13.24
CA PHE A 572 13.76 -12.09 12.04
C PHE A 572 15.28 -11.99 11.95
N GLY A 573 15.93 -13.10 11.60
CA GLY A 573 17.35 -13.13 11.30
C GLY A 573 17.60 -14.06 10.13
N SER A 574 18.41 -13.63 9.16
CA SER A 574 18.87 -14.49 8.07
C SER A 574 20.36 -14.31 7.81
N GLY A 575 21.06 -15.43 7.67
CA GLY A 575 22.43 -15.50 7.18
C GLY A 575 22.44 -16.16 5.81
N LYS A 576 23.15 -15.57 4.87
CA LYS A 576 23.35 -16.11 3.53
C LYS A 576 24.84 -16.15 3.21
N VAL A 577 25.31 -17.25 2.67
CA VAL A 577 26.67 -17.42 2.14
C VAL A 577 26.57 -17.76 0.66
N GLU A 578 27.44 -17.15 -0.12
CA GLU A 578 27.54 -17.32 -1.55
C GLU A 578 28.99 -17.62 -1.93
N TRP A 579 29.21 -18.79 -2.52
CA TRP A 579 30.53 -19.27 -2.90
C TRP A 579 30.56 -19.62 -4.38
N GLU A 580 31.38 -18.90 -5.14
CA GLU A 580 31.76 -19.27 -6.50
C GLU A 580 32.84 -20.37 -6.43
N ILE A 581 32.40 -21.62 -6.56
CA ILE A 581 33.27 -22.80 -6.43
C ILE A 581 34.31 -22.80 -7.55
N ILE A 582 33.83 -22.61 -8.77
CA ILE A 582 34.62 -22.39 -9.99
C ILE A 582 33.95 -21.26 -10.77
N PRO A 583 34.66 -20.58 -11.69
CA PRO A 583 34.06 -19.55 -12.52
C PRO A 583 32.72 -20.02 -13.11
N ASN A 584 31.68 -19.19 -12.97
CA ASN A 584 30.33 -19.46 -13.47
C ASN A 584 29.51 -20.52 -12.70
N LEU A 585 30.05 -21.17 -11.67
CA LEU A 585 29.31 -22.11 -10.80
C LEU A 585 29.26 -21.58 -9.37
N LYS A 586 28.07 -21.14 -8.96
CA LYS A 586 27.81 -20.49 -7.67
C LYS A 586 26.95 -21.37 -6.79
N PHE A 587 27.44 -21.70 -5.61
CA PHE A 587 26.66 -22.28 -4.53
C PHE A 587 26.18 -21.18 -3.58
N SER A 588 24.93 -21.23 -3.16
CA SER A 588 24.37 -20.34 -2.15
C SER A 588 23.64 -21.13 -1.09
N SER A 589 23.92 -20.82 0.17
CA SER A 589 23.20 -21.38 1.32
C SER A 589 22.66 -20.23 2.16
N GLN A 590 21.36 -20.24 2.44
CA GLN A 590 20.69 -19.25 3.28
C GLN A 590 19.94 -19.97 4.39
N TYR A 591 20.15 -19.52 5.62
CA TYR A 591 19.41 -19.99 6.78
C TYR A 591 18.76 -18.81 7.47
N ALA A 592 17.48 -18.92 7.77
CA ALA A 592 16.71 -17.87 8.41
C ALA A 592 15.88 -18.41 9.57
N ILE A 593 15.72 -17.57 10.58
CA ILE A 593 14.89 -17.81 11.76
C ILE A 593 13.91 -16.65 11.89
N ARG A 594 12.63 -16.99 12.05
CA ARG A 594 11.58 -16.06 12.44
C ARG A 594 11.02 -16.50 13.79
N TYR A 595 10.97 -15.59 14.73
CA TYR A 595 10.41 -15.79 16.06
C TYR A 595 9.36 -14.72 16.29
N THR A 596 8.14 -15.14 16.59
CA THR A 596 7.03 -14.23 16.89
C THR A 596 6.42 -14.64 18.21
N ALA A 597 6.51 -13.77 19.21
CA ALA A 597 5.85 -13.93 20.49
C ALA A 597 4.74 -12.90 20.59
N GLU A 598 3.52 -13.35 20.84
CA GLU A 598 2.35 -12.49 20.98
C GLU A 598 1.72 -12.71 22.34
N GLN A 599 1.39 -11.61 23.01
CA GLN A 599 0.68 -11.57 24.27
C GLN A 599 -0.58 -10.73 24.07
N ASN A 600 -1.73 -11.40 24.15
CA ASN A 600 -3.05 -10.78 24.12
C ASN A 600 -3.63 -10.79 25.55
N LYS A 601 -3.97 -9.62 26.07
CA LYS A 601 -4.63 -9.42 27.35
C LYS A 601 -6.00 -8.79 27.14
N ASN A 602 -7.03 -9.59 27.35
CA ASN A 602 -8.42 -9.19 27.23
C ASN A 602 -8.97 -8.88 28.62
N TYR A 603 -9.10 -7.59 28.91
CA TYR A 603 -9.75 -7.09 30.12
C TYR A 603 -11.21 -6.79 29.80
N THR A 604 -12.12 -7.47 30.50
CA THR A 604 -13.53 -7.09 30.55
C THR A 604 -13.79 -6.42 31.88
N ASN A 605 -14.41 -5.24 31.86
CA ASN A 605 -14.72 -4.50 33.08
C ASN A 605 -16.11 -4.88 33.60
N ALA A 606 -16.27 -4.98 34.92
CA ALA A 606 -17.57 -4.83 35.55
C ALA A 606 -18.02 -3.37 35.48
N TYR A 607 -19.27 -3.12 35.10
CA TYR A 607 -19.86 -1.79 35.10
C TYR A 607 -21.38 -1.87 35.18
N THR A 608 -21.98 -0.82 35.76
CA THR A 608 -23.42 -0.62 35.80
C THR A 608 -23.75 0.72 35.18
N VAL A 609 -24.74 0.74 34.28
CA VAL A 609 -25.30 1.95 33.69
C VAL A 609 -26.65 2.19 34.34
N LEU A 610 -26.76 3.34 35.01
CA LEU A 610 -27.99 3.83 35.62
C LEU A 610 -28.73 4.73 34.64
N ASP A 611 -30.03 4.87 34.83
CA ASP A 611 -30.83 5.85 34.10
C ASP A 611 -30.53 7.28 34.60
N TYR A 612 -30.40 8.22 33.66
CA TYR A 612 -30.08 9.62 33.97
C TYR A 612 -31.18 10.34 34.75
N TYR A 613 -32.46 10.08 34.42
CA TYR A 613 -33.60 10.77 35.06
C TYR A 613 -34.06 10.05 36.33
N ASN A 614 -33.78 8.74 36.44
CA ASN A 614 -34.05 7.95 37.63
C ASN A 614 -32.82 7.10 38.01
N PRO A 615 -31.89 7.65 38.82
CA PRO A 615 -30.65 6.96 39.18
C PRO A 615 -30.85 5.62 39.93
N SER A 616 -32.04 5.32 40.45
CA SER A 616 -32.36 4.03 41.05
C SER A 616 -32.65 2.94 40.00
N LEU A 617 -32.91 3.30 38.75
CA LEU A 617 -33.17 2.37 37.67
C LEU A 617 -31.86 1.92 37.00
N VAL A 618 -31.54 0.64 37.14
CA VAL A 618 -30.43 0.01 36.42
C VAL A 618 -30.85 -0.29 34.98
N ARG A 619 -30.18 0.34 34.01
CA ARG A 619 -30.39 0.10 32.58
C ARG A 619 -29.57 -1.06 32.04
N LYS A 620 -28.38 -1.28 32.61
CA LYS A 620 -27.49 -2.40 32.25
C LYS A 620 -26.47 -2.67 33.34
N THR A 621 -26.15 -3.94 33.56
CA THR A 621 -25.05 -4.36 34.44
C THR A 621 -24.25 -5.47 33.80
N ILE A 622 -22.93 -5.31 33.79
CA ILE A 622 -21.95 -6.38 33.63
C ILE A 622 -21.35 -6.60 35.02
N PRO A 623 -21.68 -7.71 35.71
CA PRO A 623 -21.43 -7.82 37.14
C PRO A 623 -19.99 -8.23 37.49
N ARG A 624 -19.23 -8.76 36.53
CA ARG A 624 -17.92 -9.36 36.79
C ARG A 624 -16.87 -8.79 35.86
N SER A 625 -15.72 -8.45 36.45
CA SER A 625 -14.51 -8.19 35.70
C SER A 625 -13.83 -9.51 35.38
N SER A 626 -13.21 -9.62 34.22
CA SER A 626 -12.40 -10.78 33.87
C SER A 626 -11.14 -10.37 33.11
N LEU A 627 -10.09 -11.16 33.27
CA LEU A 627 -8.86 -11.08 32.49
C LEU A 627 -8.65 -12.42 31.82
N THR A 628 -8.59 -12.42 30.49
CA THR A 628 -8.06 -13.54 29.71
C THR A 628 -6.72 -13.15 29.13
N GLU A 629 -5.69 -13.94 29.38
CA GLU A 629 -4.36 -13.76 28.82
C GLU A 629 -4.01 -14.94 27.92
N ILE A 630 -3.78 -14.64 26.65
CA ILE A 630 -3.34 -15.61 25.64
C ILE A 630 -1.91 -15.25 25.25
N ARG A 631 -1.01 -16.22 25.37
CA ARG A 631 0.37 -16.11 24.89
C ARG A 631 0.60 -17.10 23.78
N SER A 632 1.09 -16.64 22.66
CA SER A 632 1.35 -17.47 21.49
C SER A 632 2.79 -17.26 21.04
N VAL A 633 3.48 -18.33 20.72
CA VAL A 633 4.84 -18.30 20.20
C VAL A 633 4.90 -19.10 18.91
N THR A 634 5.34 -18.45 17.84
CA THR A 634 5.65 -19.10 16.56
C THR A 634 7.14 -19.04 16.33
N ARG A 635 7.76 -20.19 16.05
CA ARG A 635 9.13 -20.29 15.58
C ARG A 635 9.13 -20.93 14.21
N GLU A 636 9.66 -20.21 13.23
CA GLU A 636 9.86 -20.71 11.88
C GLU A 636 11.34 -20.67 11.52
N THR A 637 11.81 -21.72 10.84
CA THR A 637 13.16 -21.78 10.29
C THR A 637 13.08 -22.09 8.81
N THR A 638 13.90 -21.43 8.01
CA THR A 638 14.00 -21.66 6.57
C THR A 638 15.45 -21.99 6.21
N LEU A 639 15.64 -23.04 5.43
CA LEU A 639 16.93 -23.39 4.84
C LEU A 639 16.78 -23.44 3.32
N ASN A 640 17.56 -22.65 2.60
CA ASN A 640 17.62 -22.65 1.15
C ASN A 640 19.05 -22.97 0.71
N ASN A 641 19.23 -24.01 -0.10
CA ASN A 641 20.50 -24.36 -0.71
C ASN A 641 20.33 -24.38 -2.23
N LEU A 642 21.14 -23.63 -2.95
CA LEU A 642 21.04 -23.41 -4.38
C LEU A 642 22.39 -23.60 -5.05
N LEU A 643 22.41 -24.30 -6.17
CA LEU A 643 23.56 -24.43 -7.05
C LEU A 643 23.18 -23.91 -8.43
N GLY A 644 23.77 -22.78 -8.82
CA GLY A 644 23.54 -22.12 -10.10
C GLY A 644 24.77 -22.20 -11.00
N TYR A 645 24.56 -22.52 -12.27
CA TYR A 645 25.56 -22.39 -13.34
C TYR A 645 25.06 -21.39 -14.38
N SER A 646 25.90 -20.43 -14.78
CA SER A 646 25.54 -19.45 -15.80
C SER A 646 26.75 -19.10 -16.65
N ASN A 647 26.73 -19.45 -17.93
CA ASN A 647 27.83 -19.16 -18.84
C ASN A 647 27.33 -18.66 -20.20
N THR A 648 28.15 -17.84 -20.86
CA THR A 648 27.87 -17.32 -22.21
C THR A 648 28.88 -17.88 -23.20
N PHE A 649 28.38 -18.54 -24.23
CA PHE A 649 29.14 -19.14 -25.32
C PHE A 649 28.86 -18.37 -26.61
N GLY A 650 29.69 -17.36 -26.90
CA GLY A 650 29.49 -16.47 -28.05
C GLY A 650 28.14 -15.74 -27.98
N ARG A 651 27.19 -16.11 -28.84
CA ARG A 651 25.82 -15.56 -28.88
C ARG A 651 24.80 -16.32 -28.03
N HIS A 652 25.20 -17.42 -27.38
CA HIS A 652 24.30 -18.26 -26.58
C HIS A 652 24.56 -18.08 -25.09
N GLU A 653 23.51 -17.91 -24.29
CA GLU A 653 23.60 -17.90 -22.82
C GLU A 653 22.91 -19.16 -22.28
N VAL A 654 23.59 -19.89 -21.39
CA VAL A 654 23.03 -21.07 -20.72
C VAL A 654 23.03 -20.82 -19.22
N LYS A 655 21.85 -20.98 -18.62
CA LYS A 655 21.61 -20.87 -17.18
C LYS A 655 20.94 -22.14 -16.67
N ALA A 656 21.48 -22.73 -15.63
CA ALA A 656 20.91 -23.87 -14.91
C ALA A 656 20.90 -23.58 -13.41
N LEU A 657 19.82 -23.96 -12.74
CA LEU A 657 19.67 -23.80 -11.29
C LEU A 657 19.07 -25.08 -10.71
N VAL A 658 19.71 -25.60 -9.66
CA VAL A 658 19.20 -26.71 -8.84
C VAL A 658 19.13 -26.23 -7.40
N GLY A 659 18.07 -26.59 -6.68
CA GLY A 659 17.84 -26.08 -5.35
C GLY A 659 17.09 -27.04 -4.43
N TYR A 660 17.32 -26.88 -3.13
CA TYR A 660 16.58 -27.50 -2.04
C TYR A 660 16.12 -26.40 -1.08
N SER A 661 14.87 -26.47 -0.64
CA SER A 661 14.29 -25.55 0.32
C SER A 661 13.49 -26.32 1.37
N GLU A 662 13.68 -25.95 2.64
CA GLU A 662 12.96 -26.51 3.76
C GLU A 662 12.45 -25.39 4.67
N ILE A 663 11.19 -25.50 5.07
CA ILE A 663 10.56 -24.60 6.04
C ILE A 663 9.98 -25.46 7.17
N SER A 664 10.37 -25.16 8.40
CA SER A 664 9.82 -25.79 9.60
C SER A 664 9.14 -24.74 10.46
N ASN A 665 7.90 -24.99 10.86
CA ASN A 665 7.12 -24.08 11.69
C ASN A 665 6.65 -24.82 12.95
N LYS A 666 6.86 -24.20 14.11
CA LYS A 666 6.33 -24.65 15.39
C LYS A 666 5.52 -23.54 16.03
N PHE A 667 4.28 -23.85 16.36
CA PHE A 667 3.36 -22.95 17.04
C PHE A 667 3.03 -23.51 18.43
N ASN A 668 3.06 -22.64 19.45
CA ASN A 668 2.61 -22.96 20.79
C ASN A 668 1.69 -21.85 21.28
N THR A 669 0.64 -22.20 22.02
CA THR A 669 -0.26 -21.24 22.65
C THR A 669 -0.60 -21.68 24.06
N ILE A 670 -0.68 -20.70 24.97
CA ILE A 670 -1.08 -20.87 26.36
C ILE A 670 -2.18 -19.86 26.63
N ASN A 671 -3.25 -20.32 27.29
CA ASN A 671 -4.38 -19.48 27.69
C ASN A 671 -4.56 -19.57 29.20
N GLY A 672 -4.70 -18.42 29.85
CA GLY A 672 -5.05 -18.31 31.26
C GLY A 672 -6.24 -17.37 31.43
N VAL A 673 -7.20 -17.75 32.28
CA VAL A 673 -8.38 -16.94 32.60
C VAL A 673 -8.43 -16.70 34.10
N ASN A 674 -8.69 -15.45 34.48
CA ASN A 674 -8.99 -15.08 35.85
C ASN A 674 -10.30 -14.27 35.87
N ASN A 675 -11.21 -14.65 36.77
CA ASN A 675 -12.50 -13.99 36.95
C ASN A 675 -12.52 -13.29 38.32
N ASP A 676 -13.30 -12.22 38.44
CA ASP A 676 -13.57 -11.52 39.70
C ASP A 676 -12.34 -10.77 40.28
N PHE A 677 -11.58 -10.10 39.41
CA PHE A 677 -10.54 -9.17 39.85
C PHE A 677 -11.16 -7.83 40.26
N SER A 678 -11.05 -7.44 41.54
CA SER A 678 -11.28 -6.06 41.94
C SER A 678 -10.11 -5.22 41.40
N ARG A 679 -10.42 -4.18 40.60
CA ARG A 679 -9.42 -3.13 40.38
C ARG A 679 -9.12 -2.56 41.77
N PRO A 680 -7.84 -2.41 42.20
CA PRO A 680 -7.58 -1.45 43.26
C PRO A 680 -8.13 -0.14 42.72
N THR A 681 -9.15 0.40 43.38
CA THR A 681 -9.57 1.78 43.19
C THR A 681 -8.31 2.62 43.21
N SER A 682 -8.09 3.36 42.13
CA SER A 682 -7.06 4.38 42.03
C SER A 682 -6.98 5.13 43.37
N CYS A 683 -5.87 5.00 44.09
CA CYS A 683 -5.51 6.02 45.04
C CYS A 683 -5.51 7.34 44.27
N CYS A 684 -6.25 8.31 44.80
CA CYS A 684 -6.18 9.69 44.37
C CYS A 684 -4.72 10.14 44.33
N GLU A 685 -4.31 10.73 43.21
CA GLU A 685 -3.33 11.82 43.16
C GLU A 685 -3.94 12.95 42.34
#